data_AF-A0A9P9IQY4-F1
#
_entry.id   AF-A0A9P9IQY4-F1
#
_cell.length_a   1.000
_cell.length_b   1.000
_cell.length_c   1.000
_cell.angle_alpha   90.00
_cell.angle_beta   90.00
_cell.angle_gamma   90.00
#
_symmetry.space_group_name_H-M   'P 1'
#
loop_
_entity.id
_entity.type
_entity.pdbx_description
1 polymer ?
#
loop_
_entity_poly.entity_id
_entity_poly.type
_entity_poly.pdbx_seq_one_letter_code
_entity_poly.pdbx_strand_id
1 'polypeptide(L)'
;MAEGGVIQVQPDDLLSFQLMGLDYQIKKEHCVADSLLEIQRFLDTSTRDVIDESDENLSVKFEQIYVVGQQQSIEHSPKRWTVVQQVLTLFGELVNAAREEFPQSLEIEHQEAGSFPRVRILCPDAEQAILNRVVTFICKTGLIGFPIARQPFHLRMAVLRYITEPNVSPEDISTVEESRFWNGATMNHILLLRGLFAGGILGFAFSQKRWRVNYGTDPNREVKTKLAVPFRAKDSPTPRSEFSHPDVVIVLTCLSYYYGGLDFNDIFAALELLNQSDSMDLEYRVWGINLRDRIQCNSEIFPHLRYSKGAIDYFLSRLVFPKQCKEFPSKLSASGWDLGKAKSNPTTGFSGTNDSRYVLPLDVIQLPNQEHTNALVLTHLLHPDNSIALVPSLKHQRTMDGETLLAMVAKETRVILDVGAQVVDLNNFDFAQRWLESYGDDEQTSAVIFFNDADELTVLKGCGGVEELQTSQFANQLHKCLVFLDEAHTRGTDLKFPGNYQAPVTLGTNLTKDKLVQACMRMRMLGHGETVVFCIPKEIEEKILMQKGWTPPMAPDITISDVLGWVISETLKHNGASRFLEDEAQSLDSRYRPQSSQNTLSLILQRVNTSAGGKLPRRCQEFGLMRLDQGCLQEEQERELSPETEKERHVELPPALEGRNHRIHPNLRRFVKSGGCQSLENTSAATYFDISQLPCDIWVTDDFASTIGVPAGSGHKSDLFQRPVQWVLTSNLSSTESCCLVIISPFEAQELLYLIMESNITLHLYAPRPNLEFQRLNHMSLYTVPPRAEDVKIPEHLIVYLNLFAGQLYLSSFKEYVRICDNLDLAWSHSDESVTLEPDGFIPQGSREGSTINKSTLTNSPIKFLKVLMTNIRQNCETIEKTNMGKILGCVILEEDEFNKGA
;
A
#
# COMPACT_ATOMS: atom_id res chain seq x y z
N MET A 1 -11.41 -31.99 5.46
CA MET A 1 -9.94 -31.99 5.60
C MET A 1 -9.60 -32.65 6.94
N ALA A 2 -8.82 -33.75 6.96
CA ALA A 2 -8.52 -34.49 8.19
C ALA A 2 -7.26 -33.99 8.93
N GLU A 3 -6.42 -33.17 8.27
CA GLU A 3 -5.11 -32.73 8.80
C GLU A 3 -5.08 -31.25 9.25
N GLY A 4 -6.18 -30.50 9.09
CA GLY A 4 -6.20 -29.05 9.34
C GLY A 4 -5.34 -28.25 8.37
N GLY A 5 -5.35 -26.92 8.48
CA GLY A 5 -4.56 -26.03 7.63
C GLY A 5 -4.62 -24.57 8.12
N VAL A 6 -3.70 -23.73 7.65
CA VAL A 6 -3.67 -22.28 7.93
C VAL A 6 -3.90 -21.55 6.60
N ILE A 7 -4.81 -20.59 6.61
CA ILE A 7 -5.11 -19.73 5.47
C ILE A 7 -4.81 -18.30 5.91
N GLN A 8 -3.94 -17.63 5.15
CA GLN A 8 -3.66 -16.20 5.30
C GLN A 8 -4.41 -15.46 4.20
N VAL A 9 -5.26 -14.50 4.59
CA VAL A 9 -6.15 -13.76 3.70
C VAL A 9 -6.21 -12.30 4.14
N GLN A 10 -6.47 -11.39 3.20
CA GLN A 10 -6.77 -10.01 3.55
C GLN A 10 -8.21 -9.88 4.04
N PRO A 11 -8.51 -8.94 4.96
CA PRO A 11 -9.88 -8.66 5.41
C PRO A 11 -10.85 -8.40 4.24
N ASP A 12 -10.39 -7.64 3.25
CA ASP A 12 -11.18 -7.18 2.11
C ASP A 12 -11.63 -8.35 1.23
N ASP A 13 -10.75 -9.35 1.01
CA ASP A 13 -11.07 -10.58 0.28
C ASP A 13 -12.23 -11.33 0.95
N LEU A 14 -12.21 -11.43 2.28
CA LEU A 14 -13.27 -12.09 3.03
C LEU A 14 -14.57 -11.31 2.93
N LEU A 15 -14.54 -10.00 3.14
CA LEU A 15 -15.72 -9.14 3.06
C LEU A 15 -16.34 -9.16 1.66
N SER A 16 -15.52 -9.03 0.63
CA SER A 16 -15.89 -9.15 -0.78
C SER A 16 -16.54 -10.52 -1.07
N PHE A 17 -15.94 -11.61 -0.60
CA PHE A 17 -16.51 -12.96 -0.75
C PHE A 17 -17.91 -13.09 -0.11
N GLN A 18 -18.15 -12.46 1.05
CA GLN A 18 -19.49 -12.45 1.66
C GLN A 18 -20.50 -11.69 0.81
N LEU A 19 -20.11 -10.53 0.28
CA LEU A 19 -20.97 -9.68 -0.56
C LEU A 19 -21.27 -10.34 -1.91
N MET A 20 -20.28 -11.02 -2.50
CA MET A 20 -20.42 -11.74 -3.76
C MET A 20 -21.53 -12.80 -3.67
N GLY A 21 -21.59 -13.58 -2.59
CA GLY A 21 -22.67 -14.57 -2.40
C GLY A 21 -24.07 -13.94 -2.42
N LEU A 22 -24.23 -12.75 -1.84
CA LEU A 22 -25.49 -12.00 -1.83
C LEU A 22 -25.79 -11.37 -3.19
N ASP A 23 -24.79 -10.84 -3.88
CA ASP A 23 -24.92 -10.23 -5.20
C ASP A 23 -25.39 -11.25 -6.27
N TYR A 24 -24.77 -12.44 -6.32
CA TYR A 24 -25.21 -13.51 -7.23
C TYR A 24 -26.65 -13.97 -6.94
N GLN A 25 -27.06 -13.94 -5.65
CA GLN A 25 -28.44 -14.24 -5.28
C GLN A 25 -29.42 -13.18 -5.79
N ILE A 26 -29.05 -11.89 -5.73
CA ILE A 26 -29.84 -10.78 -6.28
C ILE A 26 -29.91 -10.86 -7.82
N LYS A 27 -28.80 -11.23 -8.48
CA LYS A 27 -28.71 -11.47 -9.92
C LYS A 27 -29.47 -12.73 -10.37
N LYS A 28 -30.02 -13.52 -9.44
CA LYS A 28 -30.77 -14.77 -9.66
C LYS A 28 -29.94 -15.91 -10.24
N GLU A 29 -28.63 -15.90 -9.99
CA GLU A 29 -27.69 -16.94 -10.38
C GLU A 29 -27.51 -17.97 -9.24
N HIS A 30 -28.59 -18.67 -8.94
CA HIS A 30 -28.70 -19.49 -7.72
C HIS A 30 -27.63 -20.58 -7.57
N CYS A 31 -27.20 -21.22 -8.67
CA CYS A 31 -26.20 -22.29 -8.58
C CYS A 31 -24.83 -21.79 -8.02
N VAL A 32 -24.41 -20.60 -8.45
CA VAL A 32 -23.15 -19.99 -7.99
C VAL A 32 -23.35 -19.42 -6.58
N ALA A 33 -24.46 -18.71 -6.35
CA ALA A 33 -24.79 -18.17 -5.05
C ALA A 33 -24.84 -19.25 -3.96
N ASP A 34 -25.52 -20.37 -4.22
CA ASP A 34 -25.62 -21.48 -3.27
C ASP A 34 -24.25 -22.07 -2.94
N SER A 35 -23.38 -22.23 -3.95
CA SER A 35 -22.01 -22.72 -3.76
C SER A 35 -21.17 -21.78 -2.88
N LEU A 36 -21.25 -20.46 -3.14
CA LEU A 36 -20.55 -19.44 -2.36
C LEU A 36 -21.04 -19.40 -0.90
N LEU A 37 -22.37 -19.44 -0.70
CA LEU A 37 -22.98 -19.44 0.61
C LEU A 37 -22.69 -20.73 1.39
N GLU A 38 -22.57 -21.88 0.72
CA GLU A 38 -22.14 -23.14 1.34
C GLU A 38 -20.69 -23.06 1.83
N ILE A 39 -19.78 -22.49 1.04
CA ILE A 39 -18.40 -22.25 1.46
C ILE A 39 -18.36 -21.28 2.65
N GLN A 40 -19.13 -20.20 2.61
CA GLN A 40 -19.19 -19.25 3.73
C GLN A 40 -19.69 -19.91 5.02
N ARG A 41 -20.74 -20.74 4.94
CA ARG A 41 -21.22 -21.53 6.09
C ARG A 41 -20.17 -22.52 6.59
N PHE A 42 -19.44 -23.15 5.68
CA PHE A 42 -18.34 -24.05 6.04
C PHE A 42 -17.26 -23.28 6.80
N LEU A 43 -16.86 -22.09 6.34
CA LEU A 43 -15.89 -21.25 7.03
C LEU A 43 -16.39 -20.85 8.43
N ASP A 44 -17.63 -20.35 8.54
CA ASP A 44 -18.22 -19.93 9.82
C ASP A 44 -18.33 -21.06 10.87
N THR A 45 -18.40 -22.31 10.42
CA THR A 45 -18.54 -23.49 11.30
C THR A 45 -17.23 -24.22 11.56
N SER A 46 -16.28 -24.16 10.63
CA SER A 46 -15.07 -25.00 10.64
C SER A 46 -13.77 -24.23 10.86
N THR A 47 -13.76 -22.90 10.73
CA THR A 47 -12.54 -22.09 10.97
C THR A 47 -12.52 -21.50 12.37
N ARG A 48 -11.31 -21.11 12.80
CA ARG A 48 -11.06 -20.24 13.95
C ARG A 48 -10.22 -19.08 13.44
N ASP A 49 -10.73 -17.87 13.57
CA ASP A 49 -10.06 -16.70 13.02
C ASP A 49 -9.13 -16.07 14.07
N VAL A 50 -7.93 -15.71 13.63
CA VAL A 50 -6.93 -14.98 14.41
C VAL A 50 -6.61 -13.71 13.65
N ILE A 51 -6.93 -12.57 14.27
CA ILE A 51 -6.81 -11.25 13.65
C ILE A 51 -5.70 -10.49 14.35
N ASP A 52 -4.59 -10.27 13.64
CA ASP A 52 -3.58 -9.31 14.06
C ASP A 52 -4.06 -7.89 13.80
N GLU A 53 -3.58 -6.91 14.57
CA GLU A 53 -3.97 -5.50 14.46
C GLU A 53 -5.51 -5.29 14.38
N SER A 54 -6.22 -6.02 15.26
CA SER A 54 -7.68 -6.10 15.30
C SER A 54 -8.40 -4.76 15.50
N ASP A 55 -7.73 -3.75 16.03
CA ASP A 55 -8.24 -2.38 16.15
C ASP A 55 -8.37 -1.66 14.80
N GLU A 56 -7.47 -1.95 13.85
CA GLU A 56 -7.52 -1.41 12.49
C GLU A 56 -8.38 -2.30 11.59
N ASN A 57 -8.19 -3.61 11.62
CA ASN A 57 -8.91 -4.55 10.74
C ASN A 57 -10.42 -4.65 11.05
N LEU A 58 -10.82 -4.35 12.30
CA LEU A 58 -12.23 -4.27 12.71
C LEU A 58 -12.71 -2.82 12.79
N SER A 59 -11.93 -1.88 12.24
CA SER A 59 -12.32 -0.48 12.16
C SER A 59 -13.55 -0.32 11.29
N VAL A 60 -14.56 0.27 11.90
CA VAL A 60 -15.82 0.77 11.33
C VAL A 60 -15.66 1.84 10.25
N LYS A 61 -14.47 2.42 10.11
CA LYS A 61 -14.18 3.48 9.14
C LYS A 61 -14.14 2.98 7.70
N PHE A 62 -13.81 1.70 7.55
CA PHE A 62 -13.67 1.05 6.27
C PHE A 62 -14.90 0.18 6.00
N GLU A 63 -15.52 0.41 4.83
CA GLU A 63 -16.66 -0.34 4.35
C GLU A 63 -16.37 -0.91 2.95
N GLN A 64 -16.48 -2.22 2.77
CA GLN A 64 -16.51 -2.86 1.46
C GLN A 64 -17.91 -2.71 0.89
N ILE A 65 -18.03 -2.20 -0.34
CA ILE A 65 -19.34 -1.98 -0.98
C ILE A 65 -19.41 -2.61 -2.38
N TYR A 66 -20.54 -3.24 -2.67
CA TYR A 66 -20.92 -3.71 -3.99
C TYR A 66 -22.07 -2.84 -4.50
N VAL A 67 -21.86 -2.12 -5.59
CA VAL A 67 -22.91 -1.27 -6.15
C VAL A 67 -23.89 -2.08 -6.99
N VAL A 68 -25.18 -1.77 -6.85
CA VAL A 68 -26.28 -2.47 -7.50
C VAL A 68 -27.10 -1.49 -8.32
N GLY A 69 -27.33 -1.83 -9.60
CA GLY A 69 -28.12 -1.04 -10.53
C GLY A 69 -27.29 -0.25 -11.55
N GLN A 70 -27.95 0.63 -12.30
CA GLN A 70 -27.27 1.44 -13.31
C GLN A 70 -26.66 2.69 -12.69
N GLN A 71 -25.43 3.00 -13.11
CA GLN A 71 -24.74 4.21 -12.73
C GLN A 71 -25.54 5.45 -13.18
N GLN A 72 -25.76 6.40 -12.28
CA GLN A 72 -26.49 7.64 -12.54
C GLN A 72 -25.69 8.87 -12.09
N SER A 73 -26.09 10.05 -12.58
CA SER A 73 -25.49 11.31 -12.11
C SER A 73 -26.03 11.66 -10.73
N ILE A 74 -25.17 12.22 -9.87
CA ILE A 74 -25.58 12.64 -8.54
C ILE A 74 -26.68 13.70 -8.59
N GLU A 75 -27.56 13.70 -7.59
CA GLU A 75 -28.65 14.68 -7.50
C GLU A 75 -28.12 16.12 -7.63
N HIS A 76 -28.89 16.98 -8.31
CA HIS A 76 -28.60 18.40 -8.49
C HIS A 76 -27.37 18.69 -9.38
N SER A 77 -26.83 17.71 -10.08
CA SER A 77 -25.81 17.92 -11.13
C SER A 77 -26.34 18.77 -12.30
N PRO A 78 -25.53 19.66 -12.90
CA PRO A 78 -24.16 20.03 -12.52
C PRO A 78 -24.09 21.10 -11.42
N LYS A 79 -25.24 21.61 -10.96
CA LYS A 79 -25.31 22.74 -10.03
C LYS A 79 -24.61 22.43 -8.71
N ARG A 80 -24.65 21.17 -8.25
CA ARG A 80 -24.02 20.68 -7.02
C ARG A 80 -22.55 21.11 -6.89
N TRP A 81 -21.68 20.75 -7.85
CA TRP A 81 -20.28 21.16 -7.79
C TRP A 81 -20.06 22.65 -8.12
N THR A 82 -20.89 23.26 -8.99
CA THR A 82 -20.75 24.69 -9.29
C THR A 82 -21.09 25.59 -8.09
N VAL A 83 -22.02 25.18 -7.22
CA VAL A 83 -22.33 25.88 -5.97
C VAL A 83 -21.17 25.74 -5.00
N VAL A 84 -20.61 24.54 -4.85
CA VAL A 84 -19.40 24.32 -4.03
C VAL A 84 -18.24 25.19 -4.51
N GLN A 85 -17.96 25.24 -5.81
CA GLN A 85 -16.90 26.08 -6.38
C GLN A 85 -17.10 27.57 -6.10
N GLN A 86 -18.34 28.08 -6.19
CA GLN A 86 -18.68 29.47 -5.85
C GLN A 86 -18.50 29.76 -4.36
N VAL A 87 -18.91 28.84 -3.48
CA VAL A 87 -18.70 28.96 -2.03
C VAL A 87 -17.21 28.98 -1.71
N LEU A 88 -16.42 28.12 -2.34
CA LEU A 88 -14.96 28.11 -2.18
C LEU A 88 -14.33 29.41 -2.67
N THR A 89 -14.78 30.00 -3.77
CA THR A 89 -14.32 31.34 -4.20
C THR A 89 -14.53 32.39 -3.11
N LEU A 90 -15.75 32.48 -2.56
CA LEU A 90 -16.06 33.42 -1.47
C LEU A 90 -15.25 33.14 -0.21
N PHE A 91 -15.05 31.85 0.12
CA PHE A 91 -14.24 31.45 1.26
C PHE A 91 -12.80 31.92 1.12
N GLY A 92 -12.16 31.70 -0.04
CA GLY A 92 -10.79 32.13 -0.30
C GLY A 92 -10.61 33.64 -0.23
N GLU A 93 -11.58 34.41 -0.73
CA GLU A 93 -11.57 35.88 -0.63
C GLU A 93 -11.69 36.38 0.81
N LEU A 94 -12.62 35.80 1.59
CA LEU A 94 -12.92 36.25 2.95
C LEU A 94 -11.88 35.78 3.99
N VAL A 95 -11.23 34.65 3.76
CA VAL A 95 -10.14 34.16 4.62
C VAL A 95 -8.95 35.10 4.62
N ASN A 96 -8.61 35.70 3.47
CA ASN A 96 -7.50 36.64 3.40
C ASN A 96 -7.73 37.87 4.29
N ALA A 97 -8.97 38.35 4.39
CA ALA A 97 -9.35 39.42 5.31
C ALA A 97 -9.34 38.98 6.79
N ALA A 98 -9.61 37.69 7.06
CA ALA A 98 -9.60 37.14 8.41
C ALA A 98 -8.18 36.90 8.97
N ARG A 99 -7.15 36.88 8.11
CA ARG A 99 -5.74 36.66 8.49
C ARG A 99 -5.25 37.62 9.58
N GLU A 100 -5.61 38.89 9.48
CA GLU A 100 -5.17 39.92 10.43
C GLU A 100 -5.91 39.84 11.77
N GLU A 101 -7.15 39.36 11.76
CA GLU A 101 -8.01 39.30 12.94
C GLU A 101 -7.81 38.03 13.75
N PHE A 102 -7.57 36.91 13.06
CA PHE A 102 -7.32 35.60 13.67
C PHE A 102 -5.92 35.10 13.32
N PRO A 103 -4.85 35.87 13.63
CA PRO A 103 -3.52 35.47 13.24
C PRO A 103 -3.17 34.16 13.91
N GLN A 104 -3.65 33.86 15.13
CA GLN A 104 -3.35 32.64 15.91
C GLN A 104 -4.14 31.40 15.45
N SER A 105 -5.35 31.57 14.91
CA SER A 105 -6.26 30.48 14.60
C SER A 105 -6.26 30.04 13.12
N LEU A 106 -5.48 30.70 12.26
CA LEU A 106 -5.45 30.46 10.81
C LEU A 106 -4.02 30.31 10.27
N GLU A 107 -3.86 29.37 9.34
CA GLU A 107 -2.67 29.23 8.50
C GLU A 107 -3.04 29.44 7.05
N ILE A 108 -2.30 30.32 6.36
CA ILE A 108 -2.55 30.68 4.97
C ILE A 108 -1.21 30.75 4.24
N GLU A 109 -0.98 29.81 3.32
CA GLU A 109 0.15 29.84 2.39
C GLU A 109 -0.34 30.33 1.02
N HIS A 110 0.31 31.36 0.49
CA HIS A 110 0.05 31.87 -0.86
C HIS A 110 1.08 31.29 -1.82
N GLN A 111 0.62 30.69 -2.92
CA GLN A 111 1.49 30.24 -4.00
C GLN A 111 1.71 31.40 -5.00
N GLU A 112 0.66 31.85 -5.69
CA GLU A 112 0.75 32.87 -6.75
C GLU A 112 -0.52 33.73 -6.88
N ALA A 113 -0.43 34.88 -7.57
CA ALA A 113 -1.60 35.74 -7.81
C ALA A 113 -2.62 35.01 -8.71
N GLY A 114 -3.89 34.91 -8.26
CA GLY A 114 -4.95 34.18 -8.96
C GLY A 114 -5.08 32.69 -8.57
N SER A 115 -4.18 32.20 -7.72
CA SER A 115 -4.30 30.88 -7.08
C SER A 115 -5.25 30.93 -5.88
N PHE A 116 -5.85 29.79 -5.57
CA PHE A 116 -6.62 29.64 -4.33
C PHE A 116 -5.63 29.45 -3.16
N PRO A 117 -5.75 30.21 -2.06
CA PRO A 117 -4.81 30.11 -0.95
C PRO A 117 -4.90 28.73 -0.29
N ARG A 118 -3.77 28.19 0.17
CA ARG A 118 -3.78 26.98 1.00
C ARG A 118 -4.12 27.37 2.42
N VAL A 119 -5.29 26.95 2.89
CA VAL A 119 -5.86 27.37 4.18
C VAL A 119 -5.94 26.19 5.14
N ARG A 120 -5.54 26.41 6.39
CA ARG A 120 -5.92 25.55 7.52
C ARG A 120 -6.54 26.38 8.64
N ILE A 121 -7.59 25.84 9.23
CA ILE A 121 -8.25 26.43 10.40
C ILE A 121 -7.83 25.62 11.64
N LEU A 122 -7.17 26.27 12.58
CA LEU A 122 -6.60 25.61 13.76
C LEU A 122 -7.59 25.58 14.94
N CYS A 123 -8.41 26.63 15.06
CA CYS A 123 -9.27 26.86 16.22
C CYS A 123 -10.75 27.08 15.82
N PRO A 124 -11.72 26.64 16.65
CA PRO A 124 -13.15 26.75 16.34
C PRO A 124 -13.68 28.18 16.24
N ASP A 125 -13.03 29.15 16.87
CA ASP A 125 -13.43 30.56 16.85
C ASP A 125 -13.30 31.16 15.44
N ALA A 126 -12.17 30.91 14.77
CA ALA A 126 -11.95 31.34 13.39
C ALA A 126 -12.84 30.57 12.41
N GLU A 127 -13.07 29.28 12.66
CA GLU A 127 -14.01 28.47 11.86
C GLU A 127 -15.40 29.12 11.84
N GLN A 128 -15.98 29.36 13.01
CA GLN A 128 -17.31 29.95 13.13
C GLN A 128 -17.34 31.37 12.54
N ALA A 129 -16.32 32.19 12.78
CA ALA A 129 -16.26 33.56 12.27
C ALA A 129 -16.23 33.61 10.73
N ILE A 130 -15.37 32.81 10.10
CA ILE A 130 -15.22 32.78 8.64
C ILE A 130 -16.47 32.20 7.99
N LEU A 131 -16.94 31.04 8.45
CA LEU A 131 -18.12 30.40 7.88
C LEU A 131 -19.36 31.30 7.98
N ASN A 132 -19.57 31.97 9.11
CA ASN A 132 -20.65 32.94 9.27
C ASN A 132 -20.51 34.15 8.32
N ARG A 133 -19.29 34.64 8.07
CA ARG A 133 -19.04 35.72 7.08
C ARG A 133 -19.43 35.29 5.67
N VAL A 134 -19.02 34.07 5.27
CA VAL A 134 -19.35 33.50 3.96
C VAL A 134 -20.87 33.39 3.80
N VAL A 135 -21.59 32.80 4.76
CA VAL A 135 -23.06 32.67 4.66
C VAL A 135 -23.76 34.03 4.68
N THR A 136 -23.28 34.97 5.49
CA THR A 136 -23.82 36.34 5.53
C THR A 136 -23.65 37.02 4.19
N PHE A 137 -22.49 36.86 3.54
CA PHE A 137 -22.24 37.39 2.20
C PHE A 137 -23.17 36.75 1.17
N ILE A 138 -23.29 35.42 1.17
CA ILE A 138 -24.22 34.67 0.29
C ILE A 138 -25.65 35.18 0.47
N CYS A 139 -26.12 35.36 1.70
CA CYS A 139 -27.46 35.87 1.98
C CYS A 139 -27.62 37.34 1.55
N LYS A 140 -26.54 38.11 1.38
CA LYS A 140 -26.53 39.51 0.95
C LYS A 140 -26.47 39.69 -0.56
N THR A 141 -25.66 38.91 -1.26
CA THR A 141 -25.38 39.06 -2.69
C THR A 141 -26.07 37.99 -3.54
N GLY A 142 -26.30 36.80 -2.98
CA GLY A 142 -26.77 35.62 -3.69
C GLY A 142 -25.65 34.86 -4.40
N LEU A 143 -26.00 33.71 -4.97
CA LEU A 143 -25.13 32.92 -5.86
C LEU A 143 -25.77 32.81 -7.25
N ILE A 144 -24.99 32.37 -8.24
CA ILE A 144 -25.52 32.06 -9.56
C ILE A 144 -26.57 30.94 -9.40
N GLY A 145 -27.80 31.20 -9.85
CA GLY A 145 -28.92 30.28 -9.67
C GLY A 145 -29.62 30.36 -8.30
N PHE A 146 -29.13 31.21 -7.38
CA PHE A 146 -29.67 31.37 -6.01
C PHE A 146 -29.90 32.86 -5.65
N PRO A 147 -31.04 33.45 -6.06
CA PRO A 147 -31.30 34.89 -5.93
C PRO A 147 -31.84 35.28 -4.53
N ILE A 148 -31.22 34.80 -3.45
CA ILE A 148 -31.64 35.05 -2.06
C ILE A 148 -31.58 36.55 -1.70
N ALA A 149 -30.68 37.32 -2.30
CA ALA A 149 -30.56 38.77 -2.09
C ALA A 149 -31.84 39.56 -2.41
N ARG A 150 -32.70 39.03 -3.30
CA ARG A 150 -33.97 39.65 -3.69
C ARG A 150 -35.13 39.30 -2.75
N GLN A 151 -34.92 38.42 -1.78
CA GLN A 151 -35.96 37.99 -0.84
C GLN A 151 -36.12 38.99 0.32
N PRO A 152 -37.29 39.01 0.98
CA PRO A 152 -37.52 39.83 2.17
C PRO A 152 -36.52 39.54 3.29
N PHE A 153 -36.23 40.56 4.11
CA PHE A 153 -35.25 40.45 5.21
C PHE A 153 -35.54 39.27 6.16
N HIS A 154 -36.80 39.07 6.56
CA HIS A 154 -37.18 37.98 7.46
C HIS A 154 -36.83 36.60 6.87
N LEU A 155 -37.11 36.38 5.58
CA LEU A 155 -36.80 35.12 4.89
C LEU A 155 -35.30 34.93 4.72
N ARG A 156 -34.55 36.01 4.42
CA ARG A 156 -33.07 35.95 4.35
C ARG A 156 -32.44 35.56 5.68
N MET A 157 -32.95 36.08 6.79
CA MET A 157 -32.48 35.73 8.12
C MET A 157 -32.87 34.30 8.53
N ALA A 158 -34.08 33.86 8.16
CA ALA A 158 -34.50 32.47 8.38
C ALA A 158 -33.63 31.48 7.58
N VAL A 159 -33.34 31.78 6.31
CA VAL A 159 -32.43 30.97 5.47
C VAL A 159 -31.00 30.96 6.03
N LEU A 160 -30.51 32.10 6.54
CA LEU A 160 -29.20 32.16 7.20
C LEU A 160 -29.13 31.18 8.37
N ARG A 161 -30.08 31.25 9.31
CA ARG A 161 -30.15 30.33 10.46
C ARG A 161 -30.34 28.88 10.03
N TYR A 162 -31.20 28.66 9.04
CA TYR A 162 -31.44 27.33 8.48
C TYR A 162 -30.15 26.71 7.92
N ILE A 163 -29.23 27.49 7.37
CA ILE A 163 -27.98 26.98 6.78
C ILE A 163 -26.86 26.85 7.82
N THR A 164 -26.83 27.68 8.87
CA THR A 164 -25.73 27.72 9.84
C THR A 164 -25.99 26.96 11.14
N GLU A 165 -27.23 26.87 11.60
CA GLU A 165 -27.56 26.31 12.91
C GLU A 165 -27.77 24.79 12.84
N PRO A 166 -27.09 23.99 13.69
CA PRO A 166 -27.32 22.54 13.75
C PRO A 166 -28.79 22.22 14.09
N ASN A 167 -29.33 22.91 15.11
CA ASN A 167 -30.72 22.76 15.56
C ASN A 167 -31.53 24.00 15.19
N VAL A 168 -32.30 23.92 14.10
CA VAL A 168 -33.10 25.04 13.59
C VAL A 168 -34.43 25.13 14.32
N SER A 169 -34.89 26.35 14.61
CA SER A 169 -36.20 26.56 15.25
C SER A 169 -37.36 26.13 14.34
N PRO A 170 -38.48 25.59 14.88
CA PRO A 170 -39.64 25.22 14.07
C PRO A 170 -40.25 26.42 13.29
N GLU A 171 -40.14 27.63 13.84
CA GLU A 171 -40.60 28.86 13.20
C GLU A 171 -39.76 29.20 11.96
N ASP A 172 -38.43 29.07 12.04
CA ASP A 172 -37.53 29.27 10.90
C ASP A 172 -37.71 28.20 9.84
N ILE A 173 -37.91 26.93 10.24
CA ILE A 173 -38.21 25.83 9.31
C ILE A 173 -39.48 26.14 8.51
N SER A 174 -40.58 26.49 9.18
CA SER A 174 -41.84 26.86 8.51
C SER A 174 -41.67 28.09 7.61
N THR A 175 -40.96 29.12 8.09
CA THR A 175 -40.67 30.34 7.31
C THR A 175 -39.93 30.05 6.01
N VAL A 176 -38.99 29.09 6.02
CA VAL A 176 -38.22 28.72 4.83
C VAL A 176 -39.02 27.76 3.94
N GLU A 177 -39.48 26.63 4.47
CA GLU A 177 -40.04 25.52 3.70
C GLU A 177 -41.45 25.81 3.13
N GLU A 178 -42.24 26.67 3.79
CA GLU A 178 -43.56 27.07 3.29
C GLU A 178 -43.49 28.30 2.37
N SER A 179 -42.30 28.90 2.20
CA SER A 179 -42.13 30.05 1.33
C SER A 179 -42.19 29.65 -0.15
N ARG A 180 -42.59 30.60 -1.02
CA ARG A 180 -42.47 30.44 -2.48
C ARG A 180 -41.02 30.29 -2.96
N PHE A 181 -40.06 30.64 -2.10
CA PHE A 181 -38.64 30.49 -2.38
C PHE A 181 -38.17 29.06 -2.15
N TRP A 182 -38.93 28.20 -1.48
CA TRP A 182 -38.65 26.76 -1.39
C TRP A 182 -39.29 26.01 -2.57
N ASN A 183 -38.55 25.90 -3.67
CA ASN A 183 -38.95 25.14 -4.85
C ASN A 183 -37.81 24.22 -5.29
N GLY A 184 -38.05 23.26 -6.18
CA GLY A 184 -37.07 22.21 -6.51
C GLY A 184 -35.67 22.70 -6.93
N ALA A 185 -35.53 23.92 -7.46
CA ALA A 185 -34.22 24.47 -7.79
C ALA A 185 -33.51 25.06 -6.56
N THR A 186 -34.19 25.91 -5.78
CA THR A 186 -33.62 26.64 -4.63
C THR A 186 -33.57 25.80 -3.36
N MET A 187 -34.50 24.85 -3.18
CA MET A 187 -34.48 23.84 -2.12
C MET A 187 -33.14 23.11 -2.10
N ASN A 188 -32.72 22.55 -3.25
CA ASN A 188 -31.46 21.83 -3.35
C ASN A 188 -30.24 22.73 -3.11
N HIS A 189 -30.32 24.03 -3.44
CA HIS A 189 -29.26 24.99 -3.06
C HIS A 189 -29.21 25.18 -1.54
N ILE A 190 -30.35 25.41 -0.89
CA ILE A 190 -30.41 25.63 0.56
C ILE A 190 -29.92 24.39 1.32
N LEU A 191 -30.33 23.20 0.90
CA LEU A 191 -29.92 21.94 1.51
C LEU A 191 -28.42 21.69 1.32
N LEU A 192 -27.89 21.90 0.10
CA LEU A 192 -26.45 21.79 -0.15
C LEU A 192 -25.64 22.79 0.68
N LEU A 193 -26.07 24.05 0.75
CA LEU A 193 -25.43 25.05 1.61
C LEU A 193 -25.50 24.63 3.08
N ARG A 194 -26.64 24.13 3.55
CA ARG A 194 -26.77 23.61 4.92
C ARG A 194 -25.77 22.48 5.18
N GLY A 195 -25.58 21.55 4.25
CA GLY A 195 -24.54 20.52 4.34
C GLY A 195 -23.12 21.09 4.46
N LEU A 196 -22.79 22.08 3.61
CA LEU A 196 -21.49 22.75 3.64
C LEU A 196 -21.20 23.47 4.96
N PHE A 197 -22.21 24.07 5.59
CA PHE A 197 -22.09 24.89 6.79
C PHE A 197 -22.53 24.16 8.07
N ALA A 198 -23.83 24.04 8.35
CA ALA A 198 -24.34 23.35 9.54
C ALA A 198 -24.00 21.85 9.58
N GLY A 199 -23.91 21.20 8.42
CA GLY A 199 -23.46 19.81 8.28
C GLY A 199 -21.95 19.64 8.48
N GLY A 200 -21.20 20.73 8.62
CA GLY A 200 -19.80 20.72 9.02
C GLY A 200 -18.81 20.33 7.91
N ILE A 201 -19.21 20.18 6.64
CA ILE A 201 -18.30 19.73 5.57
C ILE A 201 -17.13 20.69 5.36
N LEU A 202 -17.35 22.01 5.36
CA LEU A 202 -16.25 22.96 5.20
C LEU A 202 -15.33 22.98 6.42
N GLY A 203 -15.89 22.96 7.64
CA GLY A 203 -15.10 22.84 8.86
C GLY A 203 -14.27 21.55 8.87
N PHE A 204 -14.86 20.43 8.46
CA PHE A 204 -14.15 19.17 8.29
C PHE A 204 -13.00 19.26 7.28
N ALA A 205 -13.24 19.82 6.09
CA ALA A 205 -12.24 19.90 5.03
C ALA A 205 -11.06 20.84 5.36
N PHE A 206 -11.32 21.96 6.05
CA PHE A 206 -10.29 22.97 6.37
C PHE A 206 -9.66 22.84 7.76
N SER A 207 -10.38 22.26 8.74
CA SER A 207 -9.89 22.10 10.11
C SER A 207 -9.36 20.70 10.40
N GLN A 208 -9.94 19.64 9.79
CA GLN A 208 -9.60 18.24 10.13
C GLN A 208 -8.77 17.51 9.07
N LYS A 209 -8.90 17.87 7.79
CA LYS A 209 -8.22 17.19 6.68
C LYS A 209 -7.02 17.99 6.18
N ARG A 210 -5.87 17.32 6.07
CA ARG A 210 -4.62 17.88 5.54
C ARG A 210 -4.35 17.32 4.14
N TRP A 211 -4.21 18.20 3.15
CA TRP A 211 -3.82 17.81 1.80
C TRP A 211 -2.44 17.16 1.79
N ARG A 212 -2.27 16.10 0.99
CA ARG A 212 -1.12 15.18 0.95
C ARG A 212 -0.94 14.28 2.18
N VAL A 213 -1.70 14.46 3.25
CA VAL A 213 -1.62 13.59 4.45
C VAL A 213 -2.86 12.74 4.61
N ASN A 214 -4.05 13.35 4.46
CA ASN A 214 -5.32 12.65 4.59
C ASN A 214 -6.06 12.50 3.27
N TYR A 215 -5.70 13.27 2.25
CA TYR A 215 -6.32 13.21 0.93
C TYR A 215 -5.43 13.83 -0.16
N GLY A 216 -5.68 13.42 -1.40
CA GLY A 216 -5.02 13.96 -2.59
C GLY A 216 -5.48 13.22 -3.86
N THR A 217 -4.81 13.49 -4.97
CA THR A 217 -5.00 12.75 -6.24
C THR A 217 -3.94 11.66 -6.36
N ASP A 218 -4.30 10.51 -6.93
CA ASP A 218 -3.35 9.44 -7.25
C ASP A 218 -3.38 9.11 -8.75
N PRO A 219 -2.40 9.61 -9.54
CA PRO A 219 -2.32 9.32 -10.96
C PRO A 219 -1.82 7.91 -11.29
N ASN A 220 -1.16 7.23 -10.35
CA ASN A 220 -0.56 5.91 -10.52
C ASN A 220 -1.46 4.77 -10.03
N ARG A 221 -2.63 5.11 -9.48
CA ARG A 221 -3.66 4.17 -9.04
C ARG A 221 -4.03 3.17 -10.14
N GLU A 222 -4.16 1.89 -9.77
CA GLU A 222 -4.59 0.82 -10.68
C GLU A 222 -5.95 1.16 -11.32
N VAL A 223 -6.92 1.52 -10.47
CA VAL A 223 -8.22 2.06 -10.90
C VAL A 223 -8.11 3.57 -11.03
N LYS A 224 -7.96 4.04 -12.28
CA LYS A 224 -7.74 5.47 -12.56
C LYS A 224 -8.94 6.31 -12.13
N THR A 225 -8.72 7.17 -11.13
CA THR A 225 -9.66 8.23 -10.75
C THR A 225 -8.96 9.59 -10.76
N LYS A 226 -9.72 10.64 -11.10
CA LYS A 226 -9.32 12.04 -10.97
C LYS A 226 -10.05 12.72 -9.80
N LEU A 227 -10.76 11.95 -8.98
CA LEU A 227 -11.34 12.41 -7.73
C LEU A 227 -10.30 12.30 -6.60
N ALA A 228 -10.48 13.11 -5.55
CA ALA A 228 -9.65 12.97 -4.36
C ALA A 228 -9.90 11.63 -3.67
N VAL A 229 -8.82 10.96 -3.29
CA VAL A 229 -8.82 9.68 -2.57
C VAL A 229 -8.25 9.87 -1.16
N PRO A 230 -8.63 9.02 -0.19
CA PRO A 230 -8.04 9.04 1.14
C PRO A 230 -6.58 8.60 1.11
N PHE A 231 -5.80 9.14 2.04
CA PHE A 231 -4.39 8.81 2.21
C PHE A 231 -4.22 8.14 3.57
N ARG A 232 -3.45 7.04 3.61
CA ARG A 232 -3.13 6.32 4.85
C ARG A 232 -2.08 7.08 5.67
N ALA A 233 -1.17 7.72 4.96
CA ALA A 233 -0.12 8.56 5.49
C ALA A 233 0.26 9.62 4.46
N LYS A 234 1.25 10.44 4.79
CA LYS A 234 1.77 11.44 3.88
C LYS A 234 2.20 10.83 2.54
N ASP A 235 1.69 11.41 1.45
CA ASP A 235 1.94 11.02 0.05
C ASP A 235 1.67 9.53 -0.25
N SER A 236 0.93 8.86 0.63
CA SER A 236 0.61 7.44 0.55
C SER A 236 -0.91 7.28 0.40
N PRO A 237 -1.44 7.36 -0.84
CA PRO A 237 -2.85 7.14 -1.12
C PRO A 237 -3.27 5.70 -0.79
N THR A 238 -4.51 5.52 -0.35
CA THR A 238 -5.10 4.17 -0.24
C THR A 238 -5.26 3.58 -1.65
N PRO A 239 -4.82 2.33 -1.91
CA PRO A 239 -4.90 1.75 -3.25
C PRO A 239 -6.32 1.67 -3.81
N ARG A 240 -7.30 1.31 -2.99
CA ARG A 240 -8.68 0.98 -3.42
C ARG A 240 -9.81 1.74 -2.72
N SER A 241 -9.52 2.41 -1.60
CA SER A 241 -10.52 3.18 -0.86
C SER A 241 -10.86 4.52 -1.54
N GLU A 242 -12.10 4.97 -1.35
CA GLU A 242 -12.67 6.25 -1.80
C GLU A 242 -13.47 6.87 -0.65
N PHE A 243 -13.70 8.18 -0.67
CA PHE A 243 -14.60 8.80 0.31
C PHE A 243 -16.06 8.46 -0.01
N SER A 244 -16.86 8.11 0.99
CA SER A 244 -18.27 7.77 0.79
C SER A 244 -19.15 9.00 0.52
N HIS A 245 -18.82 10.13 1.14
CA HIS A 245 -19.68 11.32 1.13
C HIS A 245 -19.44 12.17 -0.15
N PRO A 246 -20.45 12.34 -1.04
CA PRO A 246 -20.25 13.02 -2.34
C PRO A 246 -19.81 14.49 -2.21
N ASP A 247 -20.39 15.25 -1.27
CA ASP A 247 -20.00 16.65 -1.10
C ASP A 247 -18.59 16.82 -0.48
N VAL A 248 -18.14 15.87 0.36
CA VAL A 248 -16.75 15.79 0.83
C VAL A 248 -15.82 15.50 -0.36
N VAL A 249 -16.16 14.51 -1.20
CA VAL A 249 -15.39 14.20 -2.42
C VAL A 249 -15.25 15.44 -3.31
N ILE A 250 -16.33 16.17 -3.56
CA ILE A 250 -16.31 17.38 -4.40
C ILE A 250 -15.39 18.44 -3.79
N VAL A 251 -15.52 18.74 -2.50
CA VAL A 251 -14.70 19.75 -1.82
C VAL A 251 -13.22 19.34 -1.84
N LEU A 252 -12.90 18.12 -1.40
CA LEU A 252 -11.51 17.63 -1.35
C LEU A 252 -10.88 17.50 -2.74
N THR A 253 -11.66 17.16 -3.77
CA THR A 253 -11.20 17.16 -5.18
C THR A 253 -10.87 18.58 -5.61
N CYS A 254 -11.76 19.56 -5.39
CA CYS A 254 -11.47 20.96 -5.68
C CYS A 254 -10.18 21.43 -4.99
N LEU A 255 -10.04 21.17 -3.68
CA LEU A 255 -8.85 21.56 -2.91
C LEU A 255 -7.59 20.88 -3.44
N SER A 256 -7.64 19.59 -3.80
CA SER A 256 -6.47 18.86 -4.32
C SER A 256 -5.92 19.49 -5.60
N TYR A 257 -6.80 19.89 -6.53
CA TYR A 257 -6.39 20.55 -7.76
C TYR A 257 -6.03 22.02 -7.57
N TYR A 258 -6.68 22.72 -6.65
CA TYR A 258 -6.29 24.09 -6.28
C TYR A 258 -4.86 24.14 -5.72
N TYR A 259 -4.47 23.14 -4.92
CA TYR A 259 -3.15 23.10 -4.27
C TYR A 259 -2.07 22.46 -5.15
N GLY A 260 -2.40 21.39 -5.89
CA GLY A 260 -1.47 20.67 -6.76
C GLY A 260 -1.31 21.29 -8.16
N GLY A 261 -2.30 22.06 -8.59
CA GLY A 261 -2.40 22.61 -9.94
C GLY A 261 -2.76 21.54 -10.99
N LEU A 262 -3.04 22.00 -12.21
CA LEU A 262 -3.25 21.12 -13.37
C LEU A 262 -1.92 20.69 -13.97
N ASP A 263 -1.83 19.43 -14.40
CA ASP A 263 -0.75 19.00 -15.27
C ASP A 263 -0.95 19.55 -16.70
N PHE A 264 0.10 19.47 -17.52
CA PHE A 264 0.06 20.00 -18.88
C PHE A 264 -0.95 19.29 -19.79
N ASN A 265 -1.23 17.99 -19.55
CA ASN A 265 -2.21 17.25 -20.32
C ASN A 265 -3.65 17.67 -19.96
N ASP A 266 -3.89 17.96 -18.69
CA ASP A 266 -5.16 18.43 -18.15
C ASP A 266 -5.50 19.83 -18.67
N ILE A 267 -4.52 20.73 -18.68
CA ILE A 267 -4.67 22.07 -19.29
C ILE A 267 -4.99 21.92 -20.77
N PHE A 268 -4.24 21.07 -21.50
CA PHE A 268 -4.47 20.85 -22.92
C PHE A 268 -5.89 20.33 -23.19
N ALA A 269 -6.35 19.33 -22.42
CA ALA A 269 -7.69 18.77 -22.55
C ALA A 269 -8.80 19.80 -22.27
N ALA A 270 -8.59 20.68 -21.28
CA ALA A 270 -9.52 21.77 -20.98
C ALA A 270 -9.60 22.78 -22.14
N LEU A 271 -8.46 23.20 -22.70
CA LEU A 271 -8.41 24.15 -23.80
C LEU A 271 -8.97 23.56 -25.11
N GLU A 272 -8.73 22.27 -25.37
CA GLU A 272 -9.29 21.58 -26.53
C GLU A 272 -10.82 21.53 -26.47
N LEU A 273 -11.40 21.22 -25.29
CA LEU A 273 -12.84 21.26 -25.09
C LEU A 273 -13.40 22.67 -25.27
N LEU A 274 -12.70 23.69 -24.77
CA LEU A 274 -13.08 25.09 -24.92
C LEU A 274 -13.10 25.51 -26.41
N ASN A 275 -12.08 25.11 -27.17
CA ASN A 275 -11.96 25.38 -28.60
C ASN A 275 -13.05 24.70 -29.43
N GLN A 276 -13.57 23.56 -28.98
CA GLN A 276 -14.68 22.85 -29.61
C GLN A 276 -16.07 23.40 -29.22
N SER A 277 -16.16 24.25 -28.19
CA SER A 277 -17.43 24.78 -27.71
C SER A 277 -17.89 26.02 -28.49
N ASP A 278 -19.17 26.07 -28.86
CA ASP A 278 -19.79 27.23 -29.54
C ASP A 278 -19.84 28.49 -28.65
N SER A 279 -19.71 28.30 -27.33
CA SER A 279 -19.69 29.35 -26.30
C SER A 279 -18.27 29.86 -26.04
N MET A 280 -17.58 30.26 -27.10
CA MET A 280 -16.30 30.95 -27.01
C MET A 280 -16.55 32.41 -26.60
N ASP A 281 -16.28 32.74 -25.33
CA ASP A 281 -16.35 34.13 -24.85
C ASP A 281 -15.50 35.04 -25.76
N LEU A 282 -15.98 36.26 -25.97
CA LEU A 282 -15.37 37.23 -26.89
C LEU A 282 -13.87 37.47 -26.58
N GLU A 283 -13.47 37.33 -25.30
CA GLU A 283 -12.09 37.47 -24.83
C GLU A 283 -11.16 36.35 -25.27
N TYR A 284 -11.61 35.08 -25.33
CA TYR A 284 -10.75 33.96 -25.73
C TYR A 284 -10.43 33.99 -27.23
N ARG A 285 -11.36 34.50 -28.06
CA ARG A 285 -11.11 34.77 -29.50
C ARG A 285 -10.02 35.80 -29.73
N VAL A 286 -9.79 36.70 -28.77
CA VAL A 286 -8.76 37.75 -28.86
C VAL A 286 -7.37 37.21 -28.51
N TRP A 287 -7.27 36.16 -27.68
CA TRP A 287 -5.99 35.61 -27.23
C TRP A 287 -5.27 34.76 -28.29
N GLY A 288 -5.95 34.31 -29.34
CA GLY A 288 -5.31 33.69 -30.52
C GLY A 288 -4.38 32.52 -30.20
N ILE A 289 -4.66 31.76 -29.13
CA ILE A 289 -3.78 30.69 -28.65
C ILE A 289 -3.74 29.56 -29.68
N ASN A 290 -2.57 29.34 -30.29
CA ASN A 290 -2.37 28.24 -31.21
C ASN A 290 -2.00 26.96 -30.46
N LEU A 291 -3.01 26.14 -30.13
CA LEU A 291 -2.82 24.84 -29.46
C LEU A 291 -1.95 23.84 -30.25
N ARG A 292 -1.61 24.13 -31.51
CA ARG A 292 -0.67 23.30 -32.30
C ARG A 292 0.80 23.58 -31.94
N ASP A 293 1.11 24.75 -31.40
CA ASP A 293 2.44 25.08 -30.91
C ASP A 293 2.58 24.65 -29.44
N ARG A 294 2.91 23.37 -29.25
CA ARG A 294 3.07 22.79 -27.91
C ARG A 294 4.24 23.40 -27.14
N ILE A 295 5.27 23.90 -27.82
CA ILE A 295 6.44 24.48 -27.17
C ILE A 295 6.03 25.80 -26.53
N GLN A 296 5.40 26.69 -27.30
CA GLN A 296 4.88 27.95 -26.77
C GLN A 296 3.88 27.72 -25.64
N CYS A 297 2.95 26.78 -25.80
CA CYS A 297 1.96 26.47 -24.77
C CYS A 297 2.62 26.02 -23.46
N ASN A 298 3.60 25.11 -23.54
CA ASN A 298 4.28 24.58 -22.36
C ASN A 298 5.14 25.62 -21.64
N SER A 299 5.80 26.54 -22.36
CA SER A 299 6.71 27.51 -21.76
C SER A 299 6.04 28.82 -21.33
N GLU A 300 5.01 29.29 -22.05
CA GLU A 300 4.47 30.64 -21.87
C GLU A 300 3.02 30.68 -21.36
N ILE A 301 2.23 29.62 -21.57
CA ILE A 301 0.78 29.65 -21.26
C ILE A 301 0.45 28.75 -20.08
N PHE A 302 0.89 27.50 -20.13
CA PHE A 302 0.55 26.49 -19.13
C PHE A 302 1.03 26.82 -17.71
N PRO A 303 2.23 27.42 -17.50
CA PRO A 303 2.64 27.84 -16.16
C PRO A 303 1.63 28.79 -15.50
N HIS A 304 1.04 29.73 -16.26
CA HIS A 304 0.06 30.68 -15.73
C HIS A 304 -1.34 30.10 -15.52
N LEU A 305 -1.70 29.05 -16.25
CA LEU A 305 -2.99 28.36 -16.10
C LEU A 305 -2.96 27.26 -15.03
N ARG A 306 -1.77 26.74 -14.70
CA ARG A 306 -1.57 25.62 -13.78
C ARG A 306 -2.31 25.79 -12.46
N TYR A 307 -2.19 26.95 -11.82
CA TYR A 307 -2.81 27.24 -10.52
C TYR A 307 -4.01 28.20 -10.62
N SER A 308 -4.47 28.51 -11.83
CA SER A 308 -5.62 29.40 -12.03
C SER A 308 -6.90 28.69 -11.56
N LYS A 309 -7.53 29.22 -10.50
CA LYS A 309 -8.78 28.65 -9.97
C LYS A 309 -9.85 28.53 -11.06
N GLY A 310 -9.96 29.52 -11.95
CA GLY A 310 -10.94 29.48 -13.04
C GLY A 310 -10.68 28.36 -14.06
N ALA A 311 -9.42 28.10 -14.40
CA ALA A 311 -9.05 27.00 -15.29
C ALA A 311 -9.32 25.64 -14.62
N ILE A 312 -8.97 25.52 -13.33
CA ILE A 312 -9.24 24.31 -12.53
C ILE A 312 -10.75 24.07 -12.39
N ASP A 313 -11.52 25.11 -12.07
CA ASP A 313 -12.98 25.01 -11.94
C ASP A 313 -13.62 24.51 -13.24
N TYR A 314 -13.17 25.06 -14.38
CA TYR A 314 -13.63 24.65 -15.70
C TYR A 314 -13.27 23.18 -15.99
N PHE A 315 -12.02 22.79 -15.78
CA PHE A 315 -11.56 21.41 -15.97
C PHE A 315 -12.38 20.43 -15.11
N LEU A 316 -12.52 20.70 -13.82
CA LEU A 316 -13.28 19.84 -12.91
C LEU A 316 -14.76 19.75 -13.28
N SER A 317 -15.40 20.89 -13.54
CA SER A 317 -16.83 20.97 -13.84
C SER A 317 -17.23 20.40 -15.20
N ARG A 318 -16.31 20.35 -16.17
CA ARG A 318 -16.60 19.92 -17.55
C ARG A 318 -16.03 18.55 -17.89
N LEU A 319 -14.89 18.17 -17.32
CA LEU A 319 -14.19 16.93 -17.69
C LEU A 319 -14.21 15.88 -16.57
N VAL A 320 -14.04 16.28 -15.31
CA VAL A 320 -13.88 15.33 -14.19
C VAL A 320 -15.23 14.95 -13.58
N PHE A 321 -15.93 15.89 -12.92
CA PHE A 321 -17.16 15.59 -12.18
C PHE A 321 -18.26 14.98 -13.06
N PRO A 322 -18.54 15.45 -14.29
CA PRO A 322 -19.57 14.84 -15.12
C PRO A 322 -19.31 13.38 -15.50
N LYS A 323 -18.04 12.96 -15.53
CA LYS A 323 -17.64 11.60 -15.88
C LYS A 323 -17.55 10.70 -14.63
N GLN A 324 -16.95 11.20 -13.56
CA GLN A 324 -16.55 10.35 -12.43
C GLN A 324 -17.39 10.54 -11.16
N CYS A 325 -18.03 11.70 -10.97
CA CYS A 325 -18.89 11.92 -9.81
C CYS A 325 -20.28 11.34 -10.07
N LYS A 326 -20.38 10.02 -9.91
CA LYS A 326 -21.56 9.19 -10.17
C LYS A 326 -21.99 8.45 -8.92
N GLU A 327 -23.27 8.10 -8.86
CA GLU A 327 -23.86 7.31 -7.79
C GLU A 327 -24.62 6.11 -8.37
N PHE A 328 -24.93 5.15 -7.50
CA PHE A 328 -25.74 3.99 -7.81
C PHE A 328 -26.98 3.99 -6.89
N PRO A 329 -28.10 3.43 -7.34
CA PRO A 329 -29.35 3.50 -6.60
C PRO A 329 -29.32 2.67 -5.30
N SER A 330 -28.47 1.65 -5.20
CA SER A 330 -28.38 0.78 -4.02
C SER A 330 -26.98 0.18 -3.92
N LYS A 331 -26.51 -0.07 -2.69
CA LYS A 331 -25.29 -0.85 -2.40
C LYS A 331 -25.60 -2.02 -1.49
N LEU A 332 -24.83 -3.09 -1.64
CA LEU A 332 -24.57 -4.03 -0.56
C LEU A 332 -23.31 -3.55 0.17
N SER A 333 -23.27 -3.68 1.48
CA SER A 333 -22.09 -3.31 2.25
C SER A 333 -21.75 -4.29 3.35
N ALA A 334 -20.46 -4.38 3.62
CA ALA A 334 -19.89 -5.14 4.71
C ALA A 334 -18.72 -4.35 5.31
N SER A 335 -18.51 -4.45 6.61
CA SER A 335 -17.47 -3.72 7.34
C SER A 335 -16.60 -4.68 8.12
N GLY A 336 -15.49 -4.19 8.69
CA GLY A 336 -14.66 -5.01 9.58
C GLY A 336 -15.44 -5.69 10.71
N TRP A 337 -16.56 -5.12 11.15
CA TRP A 337 -17.43 -5.76 12.16
C TRP A 337 -18.07 -7.08 11.70
N ASP A 338 -18.30 -7.27 10.40
CA ASP A 338 -18.82 -8.53 9.84
C ASP A 338 -17.81 -9.67 9.93
N LEU A 339 -16.50 -9.35 10.03
CA LEU A 339 -15.44 -10.33 10.35
C LEU A 339 -15.48 -10.75 11.82
N GLY A 340 -15.88 -9.83 12.71
CA GLY A 340 -16.00 -10.08 14.15
C GLY A 340 -17.32 -10.74 14.59
N LYS A 341 -18.14 -11.22 13.64
CA LYS A 341 -19.41 -11.90 13.94
C LYS A 341 -19.19 -13.20 14.74
N ALA A 342 -20.16 -13.56 15.56
CA ALA A 342 -20.14 -14.82 16.31
C ALA A 342 -20.02 -16.04 15.37
N LYS A 343 -18.98 -16.85 15.57
CA LYS A 343 -18.73 -18.12 14.87
C LYS A 343 -18.85 -19.30 15.83
N SER A 344 -18.84 -20.52 15.26
CA SER A 344 -18.84 -21.75 16.07
C SER A 344 -17.58 -21.90 16.91
N ASN A 345 -16.44 -21.44 16.38
CA ASN A 345 -15.19 -21.31 17.12
C ASN A 345 -14.90 -19.83 17.41
N PRO A 346 -14.20 -19.51 18.51
CA PRO A 346 -13.98 -18.12 18.92
C PRO A 346 -13.01 -17.37 18.00
N THR A 347 -13.43 -16.19 17.54
CA THR A 347 -12.54 -15.22 16.88
C THR A 347 -11.65 -14.54 17.91
N THR A 348 -10.34 -14.59 17.69
CA THR A 348 -9.36 -14.01 18.62
C THR A 348 -8.65 -12.83 17.96
N GLY A 349 -8.73 -11.65 18.57
CA GLY A 349 -8.07 -10.44 18.07
C GLY A 349 -6.89 -10.06 18.95
N PHE A 350 -5.80 -9.62 18.32
CA PHE A 350 -4.64 -9.01 18.98
C PHE A 350 -4.43 -7.60 18.45
N SER A 351 -3.94 -6.72 19.31
CA SER A 351 -3.42 -5.41 18.96
C SER A 351 -2.28 -5.14 19.91
N GLY A 352 -1.35 -4.24 19.56
CA GLY A 352 -0.27 -3.89 20.47
C GLY A 352 -0.73 -3.10 21.72
N THR A 353 -1.99 -2.64 21.77
CA THR A 353 -2.64 -2.05 22.96
C THR A 353 -4.03 -2.64 23.20
N ASN A 354 -4.56 -2.47 24.42
CA ASN A 354 -5.88 -2.97 24.84
C ASN A 354 -6.96 -1.86 24.90
N ASP A 355 -6.73 -0.70 24.27
CA ASP A 355 -7.62 0.46 24.42
C ASP A 355 -8.89 0.39 23.56
N SER A 356 -8.79 -0.25 22.40
CA SER A 356 -9.89 -0.45 21.46
C SER A 356 -10.86 -1.56 21.86
N ARG A 357 -10.59 -2.33 22.93
CA ARG A 357 -11.42 -3.46 23.38
C ARG A 357 -12.92 -3.14 23.48
N TYR A 358 -13.24 -1.92 23.90
CA TYR A 358 -14.62 -1.48 24.10
C TYR A 358 -15.35 -1.14 22.81
N VAL A 359 -14.61 -0.85 21.73
CA VAL A 359 -15.14 -0.58 20.37
C VAL A 359 -15.05 -1.78 19.43
N LEU A 360 -14.44 -2.90 19.86
CA LEU A 360 -14.48 -4.15 19.11
C LEU A 360 -15.85 -4.86 19.22
N PRO A 361 -16.21 -5.68 18.21
CA PRO A 361 -17.37 -6.57 18.27
C PRO A 361 -17.38 -7.41 19.54
N LEU A 362 -18.58 -7.59 20.12
CA LEU A 362 -18.75 -8.22 21.45
C LEU A 362 -18.23 -9.65 21.54
N ASP A 363 -18.19 -10.36 20.42
CA ASP A 363 -17.82 -11.77 20.33
C ASP A 363 -16.31 -11.99 20.09
N VAL A 364 -15.56 -10.92 19.82
CA VAL A 364 -14.10 -10.98 19.66
C VAL A 364 -13.43 -11.06 21.03
N ILE A 365 -12.62 -12.10 21.23
CA ILE A 365 -11.88 -12.31 22.47
C ILE A 365 -10.47 -11.73 22.31
N GLN A 366 -10.09 -10.79 23.18
CA GLN A 366 -8.70 -10.35 23.33
C GLN A 366 -7.98 -11.15 24.42
N LEU A 367 -6.66 -11.36 24.26
CA LEU A 367 -5.86 -12.11 25.22
C LEU A 367 -5.72 -11.37 26.57
N PRO A 368 -5.84 -12.06 27.72
CA PRO A 368 -5.72 -11.43 29.05
C PRO A 368 -4.32 -10.87 29.36
N ASN A 369 -3.28 -11.37 28.69
CA ASN A 369 -1.89 -11.04 28.99
C ASN A 369 -1.48 -9.61 28.59
N GLN A 370 -2.37 -8.78 28.04
CA GLN A 370 -2.05 -7.41 27.60
C GLN A 370 -2.54 -6.30 28.55
N GLU A 371 -3.22 -6.65 29.66
CA GLU A 371 -3.75 -5.64 30.61
C GLU A 371 -2.65 -4.78 31.26
N HIS A 372 -1.46 -5.36 31.48
CA HIS A 372 -0.33 -4.65 32.09
C HIS A 372 0.48 -3.82 31.09
N THR A 373 0.39 -4.13 29.78
CA THR A 373 1.19 -3.49 28.73
C THR A 373 0.83 -2.00 28.59
N ASN A 374 -0.46 -1.66 28.62
CA ASN A 374 -0.91 -0.28 28.52
C ASN A 374 -0.36 0.61 29.66
N ALA A 375 -0.35 0.10 30.90
CA ALA A 375 0.17 0.83 32.05
C ALA A 375 1.70 0.91 32.05
N LEU A 376 2.36 -0.18 31.63
CA LEU A 376 3.82 -0.26 31.53
C LEU A 376 4.38 0.75 30.53
N VAL A 377 3.79 0.82 29.33
CA VAL A 377 4.25 1.77 28.31
C VAL A 377 4.03 3.22 28.73
N LEU A 378 2.90 3.53 29.37
CA LEU A 378 2.67 4.87 29.93
C LEU A 378 3.69 5.21 31.03
N THR A 379 4.11 4.23 31.83
CA THR A 379 5.15 4.45 32.84
C THR A 379 6.51 4.75 32.20
N HIS A 380 6.84 4.08 31.09
CA HIS A 380 8.04 4.40 30.31
C HIS A 380 7.98 5.78 29.66
N LEU A 381 6.82 6.20 29.12
CA LEU A 381 6.65 7.54 28.53
C LEU A 381 6.69 8.65 29.58
N LEU A 382 6.17 8.41 30.78
CA LEU A 382 6.21 9.35 31.92
C LEU A 382 7.57 9.38 32.65
N HIS A 383 8.56 8.59 32.20
CA HIS A 383 9.88 8.57 32.82
C HIS A 383 10.53 9.97 32.75
N PRO A 384 11.19 10.46 33.83
CA PRO A 384 11.77 11.81 33.88
C PRO A 384 12.89 12.07 32.87
N ASP A 385 13.46 11.00 32.28
CA ASP A 385 14.49 11.13 31.24
C ASP A 385 13.90 11.54 29.87
N ASN A 386 12.58 11.42 29.69
CA ASN A 386 11.89 11.96 28.54
C ASN A 386 11.63 13.46 28.71
N SER A 387 11.59 14.20 27.61
CA SER A 387 11.41 15.65 27.65
C SER A 387 10.46 16.16 26.58
N ILE A 388 10.17 17.47 26.64
CA ILE A 388 9.32 18.18 25.70
C ILE A 388 10.14 19.29 25.04
N ALA A 389 9.98 19.43 23.73
CA ALA A 389 10.50 20.55 22.97
C ALA A 389 9.34 21.27 22.26
N LEU A 390 9.11 22.54 22.63
CA LEU A 390 8.15 23.40 21.93
C LEU A 390 8.76 23.91 20.63
N VAL A 391 8.00 23.87 19.54
CA VAL A 391 8.48 24.32 18.23
C VAL A 391 8.54 25.85 18.19
N PRO A 392 9.72 26.46 17.90
CA PRO A 392 9.84 27.91 17.79
C PRO A 392 8.96 28.46 16.66
N SER A 393 8.13 29.47 16.96
CA SER A 393 7.40 30.21 15.93
C SER A 393 8.36 31.17 15.19
N LEU A 394 9.07 30.69 14.16
CA LEU A 394 9.78 31.57 13.24
C LEU A 394 8.76 32.36 12.38
N LYS A 395 9.07 33.61 12.06
CA LYS A 395 8.11 34.58 11.50
C LYS A 395 7.36 34.03 10.28
N HIS A 396 6.04 33.94 10.42
CA HIS A 396 5.02 33.68 9.37
C HIS A 396 4.82 32.23 8.90
N GLN A 397 5.53 31.26 9.47
CA GLN A 397 5.24 29.82 9.29
C GLN A 397 5.01 29.17 10.67
N ARG A 398 3.97 28.33 10.76
CA ARG A 398 3.52 27.72 12.02
C ARG A 398 3.41 26.21 11.99
N THR A 399 3.42 25.63 10.81
CA THR A 399 3.79 24.24 10.63
C THR A 399 5.29 24.11 10.89
N MET A 400 5.66 23.04 11.60
CA MET A 400 7.03 22.56 11.59
C MET A 400 7.30 22.08 10.16
N ASP A 401 8.01 22.88 9.36
CA ASP A 401 8.57 22.39 8.10
C ASP A 401 9.75 21.45 8.39
N GLY A 402 10.15 20.66 7.39
CA GLY A 402 11.29 19.76 7.53
C GLY A 402 12.53 20.47 8.08
N GLU A 403 12.76 21.72 7.65
CA GLU A 403 13.87 22.57 8.11
C GLU A 403 13.78 22.95 9.59
N THR A 404 12.60 23.33 10.08
CA THR A 404 12.38 23.67 11.50
C THR A 404 12.57 22.45 12.38
N LEU A 405 12.10 21.27 11.93
CA LEU A 405 12.38 20.01 12.63
C LEU A 405 13.89 19.77 12.70
N LEU A 406 14.61 19.87 11.59
CA LEU A 406 16.06 19.70 11.54
C LEU A 406 16.80 20.72 12.43
N ALA A 407 16.33 21.96 12.51
CA ALA A 407 16.91 23.00 13.36
C ALA A 407 16.70 22.75 14.87
N MET A 408 15.63 22.05 15.25
CA MET A 408 15.34 21.67 16.64
C MET A 408 16.08 20.42 17.07
N VAL A 409 16.38 19.53 16.11
CA VAL A 409 17.05 18.26 16.35
C VAL A 409 18.52 18.53 16.71
N ALA A 410 18.95 18.12 17.90
CA ALA A 410 20.34 18.23 18.30
C ALA A 410 21.23 17.33 17.40
N LYS A 411 22.49 17.73 17.17
CA LYS A 411 23.51 16.94 16.43
C LYS A 411 23.82 15.56 17.04
N GLU A 412 23.23 15.23 18.18
CA GLU A 412 23.38 13.91 18.82
C GLU A 412 22.19 12.98 18.50
N THR A 413 21.16 13.49 17.83
CA THR A 413 19.94 12.75 17.51
C THR A 413 20.16 11.81 16.34
N ARG A 414 19.92 10.52 16.55
CA ARG A 414 20.10 9.48 15.54
C ARG A 414 18.81 8.95 14.94
N VAL A 415 17.66 9.18 15.58
CA VAL A 415 16.36 8.64 15.15
C VAL A 415 15.32 9.75 15.21
N ILE A 416 14.54 9.94 14.15
CA ILE A 416 13.37 10.84 14.11
C ILE A 416 12.13 10.00 13.80
N LEU A 417 11.09 10.18 14.62
CA LEU A 417 9.78 9.54 14.47
C LEU A 417 8.74 10.61 14.11
N ASP A 418 8.38 10.72 12.84
CA ASP A 418 7.39 11.69 12.35
C ASP A 418 5.95 11.14 12.43
N VAL A 419 5.50 10.82 13.65
CA VAL A 419 4.16 10.25 13.91
C VAL A 419 3.04 11.24 13.58
N GLY A 420 3.31 12.53 13.72
CA GLY A 420 2.37 13.60 13.43
C GLY A 420 2.25 14.00 11.96
N ALA A 421 3.02 13.36 11.06
CA ALA A 421 3.17 13.76 9.66
C ALA A 421 3.42 15.27 9.52
N GLN A 422 4.39 15.80 10.25
CA GLN A 422 4.72 17.23 10.27
C GLN A 422 5.58 17.63 9.07
N VAL A 423 6.42 16.73 8.56
CA VAL A 423 7.29 16.99 7.39
C VAL A 423 6.48 16.90 6.09
N VAL A 424 5.60 17.87 5.80
CA VAL A 424 4.70 17.86 4.62
C VAL A 424 5.33 18.50 3.37
N ASP A 425 6.32 19.37 3.56
CA ASP A 425 6.95 20.16 2.51
C ASP A 425 7.99 19.39 1.70
N LEU A 426 8.65 18.39 2.29
CA LEU A 426 9.69 17.56 1.67
C LEU A 426 9.23 16.12 1.50
N ASN A 427 9.68 15.40 0.48
CA ASN A 427 9.53 13.93 0.47
C ASN A 427 10.57 13.30 1.42
N ASN A 428 10.47 11.98 1.65
CA ASN A 428 11.35 11.29 2.60
C ASN A 428 12.82 11.33 2.17
N PHE A 429 13.09 11.27 0.86
CA PHE A 429 14.44 11.37 0.28
C PHE A 429 15.06 12.75 0.53
N ASP A 430 14.33 13.82 0.20
CA ASP A 430 14.76 15.21 0.36
C ASP A 430 15.02 15.53 1.84
N PHE A 431 14.14 15.05 2.73
CA PHE A 431 14.35 15.21 4.17
C PHE A 431 15.59 14.46 4.65
N ALA A 432 15.76 13.20 4.25
CA ALA A 432 16.93 12.39 4.60
C ALA A 432 18.23 13.02 4.09
N GLN A 433 18.22 13.57 2.87
CA GLN A 433 19.36 14.26 2.28
C GLN A 433 19.74 15.50 3.08
N ARG A 434 18.79 16.39 3.34
CA ARG A 434 19.07 17.62 4.11
C ARG A 434 19.49 17.33 5.54
N TRP A 435 18.94 16.28 6.15
CA TRP A 435 19.37 15.85 7.47
C TRP A 435 20.82 15.38 7.46
N LEU A 436 21.23 14.59 6.48
CA LEU A 436 22.61 14.13 6.33
C LEU A 436 23.58 15.30 6.14
N GLU A 437 23.20 16.27 5.30
CA GLU A 437 24.00 17.49 5.04
C GLU A 437 24.22 18.31 6.32
N SER A 438 23.27 18.31 7.27
CA SER A 438 23.42 19.03 8.55
C SER A 438 24.52 18.47 9.47
N TYR A 439 24.90 17.21 9.26
CA TYR A 439 25.99 16.54 10.00
C TYR A 439 27.38 16.81 9.41
N GLY A 440 27.48 17.32 8.16
CA GLY A 440 28.75 17.67 7.53
C GLY A 440 29.74 16.50 7.46
N ASP A 441 31.03 16.77 7.73
CA ASP A 441 32.12 15.78 7.70
C ASP A 441 32.27 15.01 9.04
N ASP A 442 31.18 14.69 9.73
CA ASP A 442 31.25 13.86 10.94
C ASP A 442 31.63 12.41 10.57
N GLU A 443 32.85 11.98 10.93
CA GLU A 443 33.34 10.61 10.68
C GLU A 443 32.47 9.51 11.31
N GLN A 444 31.63 9.85 12.30
CA GLN A 444 30.73 8.91 12.97
C GLN A 444 29.41 8.68 12.22
N THR A 445 29.04 9.57 11.28
CA THR A 445 27.74 9.55 10.59
C THR A 445 27.95 9.40 9.09
N SER A 446 27.58 8.24 8.53
CA SER A 446 27.92 7.92 7.13
C SER A 446 26.72 7.73 6.21
N ALA A 447 25.51 7.57 6.76
CA ALA A 447 24.31 7.33 5.97
C ALA A 447 23.01 7.66 6.72
N VAL A 448 21.89 7.75 5.99
CA VAL A 448 20.53 7.90 6.53
C VAL A 448 19.64 6.78 5.98
N ILE A 449 18.86 6.17 6.87
CA ILE A 449 17.87 5.14 6.55
C ILE A 449 16.49 5.80 6.52
N PHE A 450 15.74 5.57 5.46
CA PHE A 450 14.38 6.08 5.24
C PHE A 450 13.61 5.13 4.31
N PHE A 451 12.30 5.29 4.20
CA PHE A 451 11.49 4.56 3.21
C PHE A 451 11.36 5.37 1.91
N ASN A 452 11.62 4.74 0.78
CA ASN A 452 11.49 5.36 -0.55
C ASN A 452 10.02 5.36 -1.03
N ASP A 453 9.77 5.94 -2.21
CA ASP A 453 8.42 6.02 -2.82
C ASP A 453 7.85 4.64 -3.21
N ALA A 454 8.68 3.59 -3.24
CA ALA A 454 8.29 2.21 -3.50
C ALA A 454 8.01 1.42 -2.21
N ASP A 455 7.96 2.08 -1.04
CA ASP A 455 7.76 1.45 0.27
C ASP A 455 8.89 0.47 0.65
N GLU A 456 10.12 0.76 0.19
CA GLU A 456 11.30 -0.04 0.47
C GLU A 456 12.27 0.71 1.41
N LEU A 457 12.77 -0.02 2.41
CA LEU A 457 13.72 0.49 3.38
C LEU A 457 15.08 0.73 2.72
N THR A 458 15.45 2.01 2.58
CA THR A 458 16.53 2.50 1.73
C THR A 458 17.58 3.27 2.52
N VAL A 459 18.83 3.23 2.07
CA VAL A 459 19.98 3.90 2.65
C VAL A 459 20.52 4.96 1.69
N LEU A 460 20.56 6.21 2.13
CA LEU A 460 21.26 7.30 1.48
C LEU A 460 22.65 7.47 2.11
N LYS A 461 23.71 7.26 1.32
CA LYS A 461 25.10 7.43 1.75
C LYS A 461 25.55 8.88 1.65
N GLY A 462 26.54 9.28 2.44
CA GLY A 462 27.16 10.61 2.35
C GLY A 462 27.74 10.97 0.98
N CYS A 463 28.06 9.98 0.14
CA CYS A 463 28.50 10.19 -1.24
C CYS A 463 27.34 10.42 -2.25
N GLY A 464 26.08 10.44 -1.78
CA GLY A 464 24.87 10.58 -2.61
C GLY A 464 24.37 9.26 -3.22
N GLY A 465 25.05 8.13 -2.97
CA GLY A 465 24.60 6.81 -3.43
C GLY A 465 23.39 6.31 -2.63
N VAL A 466 22.40 5.76 -3.33
CA VAL A 466 21.17 5.19 -2.76
C VAL A 466 21.15 3.69 -3.00
N GLU A 467 20.90 2.89 -1.96
CA GLU A 467 20.76 1.43 -2.06
C GLU A 467 19.78 0.89 -1.00
N GLU A 468 19.20 -0.28 -1.23
CA GLU A 468 18.32 -0.94 -0.26
C GLU A 468 19.09 -1.34 1.01
N LEU A 469 18.48 -1.21 2.20
CA LEU A 469 19.14 -1.54 3.46
C LEU A 469 19.61 -3.00 3.47
N GLN A 470 18.82 -3.93 2.94
CA GLN A 470 19.14 -5.37 2.95
C GLN A 470 20.43 -5.70 2.19
N THR A 471 20.73 -4.96 1.13
CA THR A 471 21.94 -5.15 0.30
C THR A 471 23.09 -4.25 0.73
N SER A 472 22.84 -3.33 1.66
CA SER A 472 23.79 -2.34 2.15
C SER A 472 24.71 -2.90 3.23
N GLN A 473 25.97 -2.47 3.20
CA GLN A 473 26.91 -2.64 4.32
C GLN A 473 26.42 -2.00 5.63
N PHE A 474 25.46 -1.08 5.56
CA PHE A 474 24.88 -0.39 6.71
C PHE A 474 23.84 -1.20 7.48
N ALA A 475 23.32 -2.31 6.94
CA ALA A 475 22.42 -3.22 7.66
C ALA A 475 22.99 -3.68 9.01
N ASN A 476 24.30 -3.97 9.03
CA ASN A 476 25.03 -4.41 10.22
C ASN A 476 25.71 -3.25 10.97
N GLN A 477 25.58 -2.00 10.48
CA GLN A 477 26.24 -0.81 11.02
C GLN A 477 25.26 0.31 11.35
N LEU A 478 24.09 -0.03 11.92
CA LEU A 478 23.06 0.95 12.31
C LEU A 478 23.58 2.06 13.23
N HIS A 479 24.65 1.82 13.99
CA HIS A 479 25.31 2.83 14.82
C HIS A 479 25.92 4.00 14.06
N LYS A 480 26.15 3.87 12.75
CA LYS A 480 26.65 4.94 11.86
C LYS A 480 25.57 5.62 11.04
N CYS A 481 24.31 5.19 11.23
CA CYS A 481 23.18 5.63 10.42
C CYS A 481 22.29 6.56 11.23
N LEU A 482 21.75 7.58 10.56
CA LEU A 482 20.54 8.26 11.00
C LEU A 482 19.33 7.46 10.52
N VAL A 483 18.23 7.50 11.25
CA VAL A 483 17.00 6.77 10.89
C VAL A 483 15.81 7.74 10.92
N PHE A 484 15.14 7.88 9.79
CA PHE A 484 13.92 8.66 9.67
C PHE A 484 12.75 7.70 9.39
N LEU A 485 11.76 7.70 10.28
CA LEU A 485 10.50 6.97 10.10
C LEU A 485 9.36 7.98 10.03
N ASP A 486 8.62 7.97 8.93
CA ASP A 486 7.43 8.80 8.76
C ASP A 486 6.18 8.17 9.45
N GLU A 487 5.02 8.83 9.34
CA GLU A 487 3.78 8.34 9.96
C GLU A 487 3.46 6.89 9.55
N ALA A 488 3.59 6.54 8.26
CA ALA A 488 3.23 5.22 7.74
C ALA A 488 4.13 4.13 8.31
N HIS A 489 5.43 4.42 8.39
CA HIS A 489 6.45 3.44 8.75
C HIS A 489 6.82 3.45 10.24
N THR A 490 6.13 4.26 11.05
CA THR A 490 6.21 4.19 12.52
C THR A 490 5.46 2.98 13.12
N ARG A 491 4.70 2.24 12.30
CA ARG A 491 4.07 0.96 12.62
C ARG A 491 4.70 -0.16 11.78
N GLY A 492 4.76 -1.39 12.31
CA GLY A 492 5.23 -2.58 11.56
C GLY A 492 6.75 -2.68 11.33
N THR A 493 7.47 -1.57 11.26
CA THR A 493 8.93 -1.57 11.03
C THR A 493 9.71 -2.14 12.22
N ASP A 494 10.63 -3.08 11.94
CA ASP A 494 11.54 -3.69 12.92
C ASP A 494 12.99 -3.25 12.67
N LEU A 495 13.44 -2.24 13.42
CA LEU A 495 14.83 -1.81 13.49
C LEU A 495 15.33 -1.93 14.93
N LYS A 496 16.54 -2.47 15.12
CA LYS A 496 17.19 -2.56 16.43
C LYS A 496 18.18 -1.41 16.59
N PHE A 497 17.81 -0.42 17.38
CA PHE A 497 18.69 0.71 17.68
C PHE A 497 19.77 0.32 18.70
N PRO A 498 20.97 0.90 18.63
CA PRO A 498 21.97 0.82 19.70
C PRO A 498 21.46 1.50 20.98
N GLY A 499 21.94 1.04 22.15
CA GLY A 499 21.54 1.60 23.44
C GLY A 499 21.96 3.08 23.63
N ASN A 500 21.18 3.82 24.43
CA ASN A 500 21.35 5.24 24.80
C ASN A 500 20.93 6.27 23.72
N TYR A 501 19.98 5.94 22.86
CA TYR A 501 19.50 6.86 21.83
C TYR A 501 18.32 7.71 22.32
N GLN A 502 18.26 8.95 21.85
CA GLN A 502 17.13 9.85 22.04
C GLN A 502 16.43 10.09 20.70
N ALA A 503 15.11 9.92 20.68
CA ALA A 503 14.30 10.09 19.48
C ALA A 503 13.29 11.24 19.63
N PRO A 504 13.39 12.30 18.80
CA PRO A 504 12.33 13.27 18.60
C PRO A 504 11.09 12.62 17.99
N VAL A 505 9.95 12.85 18.62
CA VAL A 505 8.63 12.34 18.23
C VAL A 505 7.76 13.53 17.89
N THR A 506 7.33 13.64 16.64
CA THR A 506 6.42 14.73 16.23
C THR A 506 4.99 14.40 16.64
N LEU A 507 4.24 15.44 17.04
CA LEU A 507 2.81 15.32 17.33
C LEU A 507 1.99 15.97 16.22
N GLY A 508 0.85 15.36 15.85
CA GLY A 508 -0.04 15.86 14.80
C GLY A 508 -1.50 15.75 15.21
N THR A 509 -2.37 16.47 14.50
CA THR A 509 -3.81 16.46 14.81
C THR A 509 -4.43 15.07 14.66
N ASN A 510 -5.43 14.75 15.48
CA ASN A 510 -6.09 13.44 15.50
C ASN A 510 -5.14 12.27 15.84
N LEU A 511 -3.95 12.54 16.39
CA LEU A 511 -3.04 11.52 16.86
C LEU A 511 -3.65 10.80 18.07
N THR A 512 -3.95 9.52 17.91
CA THR A 512 -4.48 8.66 18.97
C THR A 512 -3.37 8.11 19.85
N LYS A 513 -3.73 7.65 21.05
CA LYS A 513 -2.80 7.08 22.03
C LYS A 513 -2.09 5.86 21.47
N ASP A 514 -2.83 5.01 20.78
CA ASP A 514 -2.31 3.77 20.23
C ASP A 514 -1.23 4.06 19.18
N LYS A 515 -1.51 4.93 18.20
CA LYS A 515 -0.51 5.41 17.23
C LYS A 515 0.75 5.98 17.90
N LEU A 516 0.59 6.88 18.88
CA LEU A 516 1.75 7.48 19.58
C LEU A 516 2.57 6.41 20.32
N VAL A 517 1.90 5.52 21.05
CA VAL A 517 2.53 4.45 21.81
C VAL A 517 3.27 3.48 20.88
N GLN A 518 2.64 3.05 19.79
CA GLN A 518 3.25 2.13 18.81
C GLN A 518 4.52 2.69 18.20
N ALA A 519 4.50 3.99 17.87
CA ALA A 519 5.65 4.69 17.34
C ALA A 519 6.76 4.81 18.39
N CYS A 520 6.46 5.26 19.61
CA CYS A 520 7.46 5.35 20.68
C CYS A 520 8.09 3.98 21.01
N MET A 521 7.31 2.89 20.92
CA MET A 521 7.79 1.52 21.14
C MET A 521 8.70 0.99 20.03
N ARG A 522 8.95 1.75 18.94
CA ARG A 522 10.08 1.48 18.03
C ARG A 522 11.42 1.60 18.78
N MET A 523 11.48 2.45 19.80
CA MET A 523 12.56 2.47 20.79
C MET A 523 12.38 1.27 21.73
N ARG A 524 12.89 0.10 21.33
CA ARG A 524 12.67 -1.18 22.03
C ARG A 524 13.20 -1.23 23.46
N MET A 525 14.15 -0.38 23.80
CA MET A 525 14.73 -0.24 25.13
C MET A 525 14.26 1.05 25.81
N LEU A 526 13.07 1.57 25.48
CA LEU A 526 12.48 2.75 26.09
C LEU A 526 12.41 2.60 27.63
N GLY A 527 12.97 3.57 28.35
CA GLY A 527 13.11 3.52 29.81
C GLY A 527 14.25 2.63 30.33
N HIS A 528 15.04 2.03 29.42
CA HIS A 528 16.23 1.22 29.69
C HIS A 528 17.42 1.72 28.85
N GLY A 529 17.64 3.05 28.86
CA GLY A 529 18.69 3.75 28.11
C GLY A 529 18.16 4.56 26.93
N GLU A 530 17.11 4.09 26.24
CA GLU A 530 16.47 4.86 25.18
C GLU A 530 15.42 5.83 25.73
N THR A 531 15.34 7.03 25.15
CA THR A 531 14.46 8.13 25.58
C THR A 531 13.77 8.80 24.40
N VAL A 532 12.68 9.53 24.67
CA VAL A 532 11.95 10.29 23.66
C VAL A 532 11.85 11.78 24.01
N VAL A 533 11.80 12.61 22.97
CA VAL A 533 11.51 14.05 23.08
C VAL A 533 10.25 14.34 22.30
N PHE A 534 9.18 14.78 22.97
CA PHE A 534 7.96 15.17 22.26
C PHE A 534 8.12 16.56 21.66
N CYS A 535 8.16 16.63 20.34
CA CYS A 535 8.15 17.88 19.60
C CYS A 535 6.71 18.34 19.43
N ILE A 536 6.34 19.45 20.09
CA ILE A 536 4.97 19.96 20.12
C ILE A 536 4.86 21.15 19.16
N PRO A 537 4.20 21.00 18.00
CA PRO A 537 3.86 22.13 17.15
C PRO A 537 2.86 23.04 17.85
N LYS A 538 2.86 24.32 17.46
CA LYS A 538 1.95 25.33 18.03
C LYS A 538 0.48 24.94 17.96
N GLU A 539 0.06 24.30 16.86
CA GLU A 539 -1.31 23.78 16.71
C GLU A 539 -1.69 22.79 17.84
N ILE A 540 -0.75 21.94 18.26
CA ILE A 540 -0.98 20.94 19.31
C ILE A 540 -0.88 21.58 20.69
N GLU A 541 0.06 22.53 20.87
CA GLU A 541 0.16 23.36 22.07
C GLU A 541 -1.18 24.04 22.37
N GLU A 542 -1.76 24.73 21.40
CA GLU A 542 -3.04 25.43 21.54
C GLU A 542 -4.19 24.45 21.87
N LYS A 543 -4.22 23.26 21.26
CA LYS A 543 -5.21 22.22 21.58
C LYS A 543 -5.08 21.68 23.01
N ILE A 544 -3.86 21.47 23.49
CA ILE A 544 -3.59 21.07 24.89
C ILE A 544 -4.06 22.16 25.85
N LEU A 545 -3.71 23.43 25.58
CA LEU A 545 -4.12 24.58 26.40
C LEU A 545 -5.65 24.72 26.45
N MET A 546 -6.33 24.62 25.31
CA MET A 546 -7.79 24.67 25.22
C MET A 546 -8.46 23.56 26.04
N GLN A 547 -7.96 22.33 25.94
CA GLN A 547 -8.50 21.21 26.70
C GLN A 547 -8.37 21.41 28.21
N LYS A 548 -7.26 22.00 28.66
CA LYS A 548 -7.01 22.29 30.07
C LYS A 548 -7.73 23.55 30.56
N GLY A 549 -8.32 24.33 29.65
CA GLY A 549 -8.93 25.62 29.96
C GLY A 549 -7.90 26.68 30.37
N TRP A 550 -6.64 26.54 29.91
CA TRP A 550 -5.57 27.48 30.22
C TRP A 550 -5.55 28.62 29.21
N THR A 551 -5.46 29.86 29.72
CA THR A 551 -5.35 31.07 28.89
C THR A 551 -3.96 31.69 29.08
N PRO A 552 -3.18 31.91 27.99
CA PRO A 552 -1.93 32.66 28.07
C PRO A 552 -2.17 34.08 28.63
N PRO A 553 -1.28 34.65 29.49
CA PRO A 553 0.08 34.20 29.84
C PRO A 553 0.21 33.47 31.20
N MET A 554 -0.91 33.10 31.86
CA MET A 554 -0.89 32.43 33.17
C MET A 554 -0.87 30.89 33.08
N ALA A 555 -0.64 30.34 31.88
CA ALA A 555 -0.58 28.90 31.67
C ALA A 555 0.73 28.32 32.27
N PRO A 556 0.68 27.20 33.01
CA PRO A 556 1.88 26.48 33.42
C PRO A 556 2.56 25.83 32.21
N ASP A 557 3.85 25.51 32.36
CA ASP A 557 4.60 24.79 31.32
C ASP A 557 3.96 23.42 31.03
N ILE A 558 3.85 23.08 29.75
CA ILE A 558 3.26 21.81 29.30
C ILE A 558 4.13 20.65 29.76
N THR A 559 3.49 19.68 30.41
CA THR A 559 4.16 18.45 30.87
C THR A 559 3.82 17.26 29.97
N ILE A 560 4.59 16.17 30.07
CA ILE A 560 4.31 14.93 29.32
C ILE A 560 2.93 14.38 29.68
N SER A 561 2.50 14.56 30.93
CA SER A 561 1.15 14.19 31.37
C SER A 561 0.05 14.96 30.62
N ASP A 562 0.31 16.21 30.21
CA ASP A 562 -0.66 17.00 29.46
C ASP A 562 -0.75 16.52 28.01
N VAL A 563 0.40 16.19 27.39
CA VAL A 563 0.46 15.57 26.06
C VAL A 563 -0.30 14.26 26.03
N LEU A 564 -0.02 13.34 26.96
CA LEU A 564 -0.71 12.05 27.04
C LEU A 564 -2.21 12.23 27.33
N GLY A 565 -2.57 13.18 28.21
CA GLY A 565 -3.97 13.52 28.48
C GLY A 565 -4.72 14.04 27.24
N TRP A 566 -4.04 14.78 26.37
CA TRP A 566 -4.60 15.22 25.10
C TRP A 566 -4.79 14.08 24.11
N VAL A 567 -3.77 13.28 23.88
CA VAL A 567 -3.82 12.13 22.98
C VAL A 567 -4.88 11.09 23.40
N ILE A 568 -5.06 10.88 24.72
CA ILE A 568 -6.15 10.05 25.26
C ILE A 568 -7.52 10.66 24.91
N SER A 569 -7.67 11.98 25.03
CA SER A 569 -8.92 12.66 24.67
C SER A 569 -9.23 12.55 23.17
N GLU A 570 -8.21 12.64 22.31
CA GLU A 570 -8.36 12.44 20.86
C GLU A 570 -8.78 11.01 20.54
N THR A 571 -8.25 10.03 21.26
CA THR A 571 -8.67 8.61 21.14
C THR A 571 -10.15 8.43 21.49
N LEU A 572 -10.63 9.10 22.54
CA LEU A 572 -12.05 9.06 22.93
C LEU A 572 -12.95 9.73 21.88
N LYS A 573 -12.53 10.87 21.32
CA LYS A 573 -13.26 11.55 20.24
C LYS A 573 -13.32 10.70 18.97
N HIS A 574 -12.18 10.11 18.58
CA HIS A 574 -12.04 9.22 17.44
C HIS A 574 -12.98 8.01 17.55
N ASN A 575 -13.06 7.40 18.74
CA ASN A 575 -13.89 6.23 19.00
C ASN A 575 -15.39 6.54 19.13
N GLY A 576 -15.76 7.79 19.44
CA GLY A 576 -17.16 8.24 19.52
C GLY A 576 -17.82 8.55 18.17
N ALA A 577 -17.04 8.70 17.09
CA ALA A 577 -17.50 9.23 15.79
C ALA A 577 -18.01 8.17 14.80
N SER A 578 -18.20 6.93 15.24
CA SER A 578 -18.46 5.80 14.34
C SER A 578 -19.83 5.17 14.60
N ARG A 579 -20.86 5.57 13.85
CA ARG A 579 -22.18 4.93 13.88
C ARG A 579 -22.79 4.83 12.48
N PHE A 580 -23.37 3.67 12.19
CA PHE A 580 -23.46 2.98 10.89
C PHE A 580 -24.83 2.99 10.18
N LEU A 581 -24.72 2.74 8.86
CA LEU A 581 -25.65 2.20 7.84
C LEU A 581 -26.77 3.10 7.33
N GLU A 582 -26.65 3.43 6.03
CA GLU A 582 -27.55 4.31 5.29
C GLU A 582 -27.63 3.90 3.81
N ASP A 583 -28.71 4.31 3.13
CA ASP A 583 -28.90 4.16 1.69
C ASP A 583 -27.74 4.82 0.90
N GLU A 584 -27.25 4.21 -0.20
CA GLU A 584 -26.12 4.78 -0.98
C GLU A 584 -26.49 6.13 -1.63
N ALA A 585 -27.57 6.14 -2.42
CA ALA A 585 -28.10 7.34 -3.04
C ALA A 585 -29.09 8.03 -2.09
N GLN A 586 -28.55 8.89 -1.22
CA GLN A 586 -29.37 9.80 -0.43
C GLN A 586 -29.60 11.13 -1.15
N SER A 587 -30.86 11.55 -1.20
CA SER A 587 -31.19 12.89 -1.64
C SER A 587 -30.65 13.95 -0.67
N LEU A 588 -30.45 15.17 -1.19
CA LEU A 588 -30.11 16.33 -0.36
C LEU A 588 -31.15 16.57 0.75
N ASP A 589 -32.42 16.24 0.48
CA ASP A 589 -33.52 16.32 1.45
C ASP A 589 -33.29 15.34 2.61
N SER A 590 -32.99 14.08 2.31
CA SER A 590 -32.70 13.06 3.33
C SER A 590 -31.45 13.40 4.16
N ARG A 591 -30.39 13.93 3.51
CA ARG A 591 -29.12 14.24 4.19
C ARG A 591 -29.17 15.48 5.07
N TYR A 592 -29.80 16.55 4.60
CA TYR A 592 -29.59 17.88 5.19
C TYR A 592 -30.83 18.54 5.75
N ARG A 593 -32.04 18.06 5.44
CA ARG A 593 -33.24 18.70 5.98
C ARG A 593 -33.29 18.53 7.51
N PRO A 594 -33.54 19.59 8.29
CA PRO A 594 -33.64 19.48 9.74
C PRO A 594 -34.69 18.46 10.17
N GLN A 595 -34.26 17.36 10.78
CA GLN A 595 -35.17 16.36 11.37
C GLN A 595 -35.25 16.56 12.89
N SER A 596 -36.40 16.22 13.48
CA SER A 596 -36.54 16.14 14.94
C SER A 596 -35.69 14.99 15.47
N SER A 597 -34.48 15.29 15.95
CA SER A 597 -33.41 14.39 16.40
C SER A 597 -33.75 13.44 17.57
N GLN A 598 -35.02 13.30 17.94
CA GLN A 598 -35.47 12.53 19.11
C GLN A 598 -35.83 11.06 18.83
N ASN A 599 -35.98 10.63 17.57
CA ASN A 599 -36.60 9.33 17.27
C ASN A 599 -35.69 8.22 16.69
N THR A 600 -34.46 8.50 16.25
CA THR A 600 -33.68 7.50 15.48
C THR A 600 -32.96 6.46 16.36
N LEU A 601 -32.25 6.88 17.43
CA LEU A 601 -31.51 5.97 18.31
C LEU A 601 -32.40 5.02 19.10
N SER A 602 -33.51 5.53 19.62
CA SER A 602 -34.45 4.76 20.44
C SER A 602 -35.06 3.61 19.63
N LEU A 603 -35.41 3.86 18.36
CA LEU A 603 -35.91 2.84 17.44
C LEU A 603 -34.85 1.81 17.06
N ILE A 604 -33.59 2.22 16.83
CA ILE A 604 -32.47 1.30 16.55
C ILE A 604 -32.18 0.41 17.76
N LEU A 605 -32.03 1.01 18.95
CA LEU A 605 -31.76 0.27 20.19
C LEU A 605 -32.90 -0.69 20.55
N GLN A 606 -34.15 -0.35 20.21
CA GLN A 606 -35.30 -1.23 20.42
C GLN A 606 -35.27 -2.47 19.50
N ARG A 607 -34.77 -2.35 18.26
CA ARG A 607 -34.55 -3.49 17.35
C ARG A 607 -33.36 -4.37 17.75
N VAL A 608 -32.30 -3.79 18.30
CA VAL A 608 -31.09 -4.53 18.73
C VAL A 608 -31.29 -5.22 20.09
N ASN A 609 -32.17 -4.68 20.94
CA ASN A 609 -32.49 -5.26 22.24
C ASN A 609 -32.99 -6.71 22.20
N THR A 610 -33.54 -7.18 21.08
CA THR A 610 -33.98 -8.58 20.92
C THR A 610 -32.85 -9.58 20.70
N SER A 611 -31.66 -9.15 20.26
CA SER A 611 -30.53 -10.05 19.94
C SER A 611 -29.32 -9.91 20.87
N ALA A 612 -29.01 -8.70 21.37
CA ALA A 612 -27.75 -8.43 22.09
C ALA A 612 -27.86 -8.36 23.64
N GLY A 613 -28.98 -8.78 24.22
CA GLY A 613 -29.13 -8.95 25.68
C GLY A 613 -28.84 -7.70 26.52
N GLY A 614 -29.16 -6.50 26.04
CA GLY A 614 -29.00 -5.24 26.78
C GLY A 614 -27.56 -4.77 27.01
N LYS A 615 -26.54 -5.44 26.45
CA LYS A 615 -25.12 -5.06 26.58
C LYS A 615 -24.78 -3.79 25.78
N LEU A 616 -25.33 -3.66 24.56
CA LEU A 616 -25.05 -2.52 23.68
C LEU A 616 -25.62 -1.17 24.22
N PRO A 617 -26.87 -1.10 24.71
CA PRO A 617 -27.37 0.11 25.37
C PRO A 617 -26.55 0.52 26.60
N ARG A 618 -26.08 -0.43 27.40
CA ARG A 618 -25.21 -0.14 28.56
C ARG A 618 -23.88 0.48 28.13
N ARG A 619 -23.21 -0.08 27.11
CA ARG A 619 -21.99 0.54 26.55
C ARG A 619 -22.27 1.96 26.02
N CYS A 620 -23.36 2.16 25.27
CA CYS A 620 -23.73 3.50 24.80
C CYS A 620 -23.93 4.50 25.95
N GLN A 621 -24.49 4.05 27.09
CA GLN A 621 -24.67 4.85 28.28
C GLN A 621 -23.34 5.14 29.01
N GLU A 622 -22.44 4.16 29.11
CA GLU A 622 -21.10 4.30 29.69
C GLU A 622 -20.27 5.35 28.95
N PHE A 623 -20.39 5.42 27.61
CA PHE A 623 -19.74 6.43 26.78
C PHE A 623 -20.53 7.74 26.63
N GLY A 624 -21.69 7.89 27.30
CA GLY A 624 -22.50 9.11 27.24
C GLY A 624 -23.18 9.38 25.88
N LEU A 625 -23.30 8.37 25.01
CA LEU A 625 -23.69 8.49 23.60
C LEU A 625 -25.21 8.42 23.38
N MET A 626 -25.97 9.27 24.06
CA MET A 626 -27.45 9.30 24.08
C MET A 626 -28.09 10.03 22.88
N ARG A 627 -27.29 10.66 22.00
CA ARG A 627 -27.73 11.35 20.77
C ARG A 627 -26.87 10.91 19.57
N LEU A 628 -27.50 10.77 18.41
CA LEU A 628 -26.84 10.58 17.11
C LEU A 628 -26.83 11.93 16.43
N ASP A 629 -25.66 12.57 16.30
CA ASP A 629 -25.52 13.68 15.36
C ASP A 629 -25.24 13.07 13.97
N GLN A 630 -26.07 13.43 13.00
CA GLN A 630 -26.04 12.93 11.63
C GLN A 630 -24.89 13.60 10.88
N GLY A 631 -23.80 12.87 10.66
CA GLY A 631 -22.71 13.32 9.81
C GLY A 631 -21.45 12.48 9.99
N CYS A 632 -21.45 11.23 9.51
CA CYS A 632 -20.21 10.48 9.38
C CYS A 632 -19.43 11.03 8.17
N LEU A 633 -18.66 12.11 8.38
CA LEU A 633 -17.83 12.72 7.33
C LEU A 633 -16.47 12.00 7.13
N GLN A 634 -16.13 11.09 8.05
CA GLN A 634 -14.86 10.35 8.07
C GLN A 634 -14.95 8.96 7.44
N GLU A 635 -16.10 8.57 6.90
CA GLU A 635 -16.32 7.26 6.32
C GLU A 635 -15.58 7.10 4.98
N GLU A 636 -14.84 6.00 4.88
CA GLU A 636 -14.06 5.58 3.72
C GLU A 636 -14.60 4.23 3.24
N GLN A 637 -14.78 4.09 1.94
CA GLN A 637 -15.38 2.89 1.36
C GLN A 637 -14.54 2.37 0.20
N GLU A 638 -14.41 1.06 0.10
CA GLU A 638 -13.85 0.41 -1.08
C GLU A 638 -15.01 -0.06 -1.97
N ARG A 639 -15.05 0.48 -3.19
CA ARG A 639 -16.14 0.25 -4.12
C ARG A 639 -15.75 -0.77 -5.17
N GLU A 640 -16.42 -1.93 -5.15
CA GLU A 640 -16.34 -2.90 -6.24
C GLU A 640 -17.41 -2.64 -7.30
N LEU A 641 -16.95 -2.41 -8.53
CA LEU A 641 -17.80 -2.25 -9.72
C LEU A 641 -17.93 -3.60 -10.45
N SER A 642 -19.16 -4.11 -10.58
CA SER A 642 -19.44 -5.24 -11.50
C SER A 642 -19.54 -4.74 -12.96
N PRO A 643 -18.82 -5.28 -13.96
CA PRO A 643 -17.57 -6.04 -13.96
C PRO A 643 -16.39 -5.13 -14.37
N GLU A 644 -15.44 -4.89 -13.47
CA GLU A 644 -14.12 -4.44 -13.88
C GLU A 644 -13.43 -5.58 -14.62
N THR A 645 -12.98 -5.29 -15.84
CA THR A 645 -12.02 -6.16 -16.51
C THR A 645 -10.69 -5.92 -15.82
N GLU A 646 -10.45 -6.65 -14.73
CA GLU A 646 -9.12 -6.75 -14.15
C GLU A 646 -8.17 -7.17 -15.26
N LYS A 647 -7.14 -6.36 -15.50
CA LYS A 647 -5.99 -6.81 -16.27
C LYS A 647 -5.14 -7.66 -15.33
N GLU A 648 -5.61 -8.86 -15.04
CA GLU A 648 -4.69 -9.92 -14.67
C GLU A 648 -3.68 -10.05 -15.81
N ARG A 649 -2.40 -10.18 -15.47
CA ARG A 649 -1.45 -10.82 -16.39
C ARG A 649 -2.02 -12.21 -16.63
N HIS A 650 -2.73 -12.37 -17.73
CA HIS A 650 -3.12 -13.69 -18.21
C HIS A 650 -1.82 -14.47 -18.40
N VAL A 651 -1.56 -15.38 -17.47
CA VAL A 651 -0.62 -16.46 -17.69
C VAL A 651 -1.23 -17.23 -18.86
N GLU A 652 -0.63 -17.12 -20.04
CA GLU A 652 -1.05 -17.91 -21.19
C GLU A 652 -0.78 -19.37 -20.83
N LEU A 653 -1.80 -20.02 -20.27
CA LEU A 653 -1.72 -21.41 -19.88
C LEU A 653 -1.41 -22.22 -21.15
N PRO A 654 -0.49 -23.20 -21.07
CA PRO A 654 -0.18 -24.04 -22.21
C PRO A 654 -1.48 -24.66 -22.78
N PRO A 655 -1.61 -24.81 -24.11
CA PRO A 655 -2.79 -25.43 -24.71
C PRO A 655 -3.12 -26.77 -24.03
N ALA A 656 -4.40 -27.02 -23.76
CA ALA A 656 -4.84 -28.28 -23.18
C ALA A 656 -4.45 -29.44 -24.11
N LEU A 657 -3.47 -30.25 -23.70
CA LEU A 657 -3.00 -31.43 -24.41
C LEU A 657 -3.23 -32.67 -23.54
N GLU A 658 -3.48 -33.81 -24.19
CA GLU A 658 -3.61 -35.07 -23.49
C GLU A 658 -2.27 -35.51 -22.88
N GLY A 659 -2.27 -35.73 -21.57
CA GLY A 659 -1.13 -36.26 -20.84
C GLY A 659 -0.78 -37.67 -21.31
N ARG A 660 0.51 -37.95 -21.44
CA ARG A 660 0.99 -39.30 -21.79
C ARG A 660 0.74 -40.26 -20.62
N ASN A 661 0.28 -41.47 -20.92
CA ASN A 661 0.12 -42.51 -19.90
C ASN A 661 1.48 -42.91 -19.31
N HIS A 662 1.58 -42.86 -17.99
CA HIS A 662 2.82 -43.17 -17.26
C HIS A 662 3.28 -44.61 -17.47
N ARG A 663 4.61 -44.81 -17.60
CA ARG A 663 5.22 -46.13 -17.74
C ARG A 663 6.62 -46.18 -17.12
N ILE A 664 6.86 -47.16 -16.26
CA ILE A 664 8.19 -47.41 -15.71
C ILE A 664 9.03 -48.17 -16.73
N HIS A 665 10.18 -47.61 -17.11
CA HIS A 665 11.06 -48.27 -18.06
C HIS A 665 11.65 -49.58 -17.47
N PRO A 666 11.66 -50.72 -18.19
CA PRO A 666 12.20 -51.98 -17.67
C PRO A 666 13.67 -51.89 -17.26
N ASN A 667 14.47 -51.05 -17.93
CA ASN A 667 15.86 -50.81 -17.56
C ASN A 667 16.00 -49.98 -16.28
N LEU A 668 14.99 -49.19 -15.86
CA LEU A 668 15.01 -48.50 -14.57
C LEU A 668 14.78 -49.48 -13.42
N ARG A 669 13.86 -50.44 -13.59
CA ARG A 669 13.69 -51.57 -12.66
C ARG A 669 14.94 -52.46 -12.59
N ARG A 670 15.67 -52.60 -13.71
CA ARG A 670 16.99 -53.24 -13.72
C ARG A 670 18.06 -52.34 -13.12
N PHE A 671 18.05 -51.03 -13.32
CA PHE A 671 19.01 -50.09 -12.73
C PHE A 671 18.95 -50.15 -11.20
N VAL A 672 17.75 -50.09 -10.62
CA VAL A 672 17.49 -50.31 -9.19
C VAL A 672 18.00 -51.67 -8.70
N LYS A 673 18.19 -52.65 -9.60
CA LYS A 673 18.72 -53.98 -9.31
C LYS A 673 20.18 -54.24 -9.76
N SER A 674 20.76 -53.45 -10.68
CA SER A 674 22.00 -53.77 -11.41
C SER A 674 22.74 -52.60 -12.09
N GLY A 675 22.29 -51.34 -11.98
CA GLY A 675 23.14 -50.15 -12.11
C GLY A 675 23.56 -49.56 -13.49
N GLY A 676 22.83 -49.67 -14.62
CA GLY A 676 23.12 -48.79 -15.77
C GLY A 676 21.98 -48.50 -16.78
N CYS A 677 21.90 -47.28 -17.35
CA CYS A 677 21.30 -46.93 -18.68
C CYS A 677 21.43 -45.43 -19.11
N GLN A 678 21.14 -45.13 -20.39
CA GLN A 678 21.45 -43.90 -21.20
C GLN A 678 20.27 -42.89 -21.47
N SER A 679 20.52 -41.61 -21.90
CA SER A 679 19.50 -40.51 -22.02
C SER A 679 19.75 -39.35 -23.05
N LEU A 680 18.65 -38.65 -23.42
CA LEU A 680 18.43 -37.31 -24.03
C LEU A 680 18.64 -37.07 -25.54
N GLU A 681 17.66 -37.47 -26.39
CA GLU A 681 17.59 -37.09 -27.82
C GLU A 681 16.43 -36.15 -28.20
N ASN A 682 15.40 -35.97 -27.37
CA ASN A 682 14.12 -35.34 -27.79
C ASN A 682 13.77 -34.02 -27.09
N THR A 683 14.69 -33.05 -27.01
CA THR A 683 14.37 -31.69 -26.53
C THR A 683 14.62 -30.63 -27.60
N SER A 684 13.87 -29.53 -27.57
CA SER A 684 14.03 -28.39 -28.49
C SER A 684 15.43 -27.75 -28.39
N ALA A 685 16.06 -27.86 -27.23
CA ALA A 685 17.40 -27.36 -26.96
C ALA A 685 18.48 -28.16 -27.73
N ALA A 686 18.22 -29.44 -28.06
CA ALA A 686 19.08 -30.27 -28.92
C ALA A 686 19.29 -29.71 -30.34
N THR A 687 18.46 -28.76 -30.79
CA THR A 687 18.60 -28.13 -32.11
C THR A 687 19.72 -27.08 -32.17
N TYR A 688 20.20 -26.58 -31.02
CA TYR A 688 21.22 -25.54 -30.95
C TYR A 688 22.60 -26.05 -30.53
N PHE A 689 22.69 -27.27 -30.00
CA PHE A 689 23.93 -27.88 -29.53
C PHE A 689 23.83 -29.41 -29.60
N ASP A 690 24.89 -30.08 -30.05
CA ASP A 690 24.95 -31.55 -30.11
C ASP A 690 25.15 -32.12 -28.70
N ILE A 691 24.05 -32.63 -28.12
CA ILE A 691 23.98 -33.14 -26.73
C ILE A 691 24.99 -34.29 -26.50
N SER A 692 25.40 -35.01 -27.55
CA SER A 692 26.41 -36.08 -27.45
C SER A 692 27.80 -35.58 -27.02
N GLN A 693 28.04 -34.26 -27.06
CA GLN A 693 29.30 -33.63 -26.63
C GLN A 693 29.34 -33.28 -25.13
N LEU A 694 28.22 -33.38 -24.40
CA LEU A 694 28.18 -33.18 -22.94
C LEU A 694 28.60 -34.48 -22.20
N PRO A 695 29.32 -34.41 -21.07
CA PRO A 695 29.68 -35.60 -20.30
C PRO A 695 28.43 -36.37 -19.84
N CYS A 696 28.28 -37.61 -20.31
CA CYS A 696 27.08 -38.44 -20.23
C CYS A 696 26.91 -39.19 -18.89
N ASP A 697 27.10 -38.53 -17.75
CA ASP A 697 26.98 -39.18 -16.43
C ASP A 697 25.68 -38.81 -15.66
N ILE A 698 24.83 -37.97 -16.26
CA ILE A 698 23.47 -37.65 -15.80
C ILE A 698 22.45 -38.20 -16.80
N TRP A 699 21.50 -38.97 -16.28
CA TRP A 699 20.47 -39.63 -17.07
C TRP A 699 19.07 -39.15 -16.67
N VAL A 700 18.12 -39.23 -17.60
CA VAL A 700 16.74 -38.80 -17.41
C VAL A 700 15.83 -39.90 -17.94
N THR A 701 14.77 -40.23 -17.21
CA THR A 701 13.82 -41.26 -17.66
C THR A 701 12.90 -40.75 -18.77
N ASP A 702 12.42 -41.65 -19.63
CA ASP A 702 11.42 -41.30 -20.67
C ASP A 702 10.13 -40.77 -20.04
N ASP A 703 9.70 -41.29 -18.87
CA ASP A 703 8.51 -40.77 -18.18
C ASP A 703 8.71 -39.34 -17.67
N PHE A 704 9.93 -39.01 -17.19
CA PHE A 704 10.26 -37.63 -16.82
C PHE A 704 10.29 -36.72 -18.04
N ALA A 705 10.93 -37.14 -19.13
CA ALA A 705 11.16 -36.32 -20.32
C ALA A 705 9.89 -36.14 -21.19
N SER A 706 9.01 -37.14 -21.23
CA SER A 706 7.84 -37.18 -22.11
C SER A 706 6.52 -37.05 -21.35
N THR A 707 6.07 -35.81 -21.11
CA THR A 707 4.83 -35.52 -20.36
C THR A 707 3.55 -35.54 -21.19
N ILE A 708 3.64 -35.28 -22.49
CA ILE A 708 2.50 -35.11 -23.41
C ILE A 708 2.50 -36.15 -24.54
N GLY A 709 1.32 -36.55 -25.00
CA GLY A 709 1.15 -37.46 -26.14
C GLY A 709 1.21 -36.70 -27.46
N VAL A 710 2.40 -36.58 -28.06
CA VAL A 710 2.56 -35.88 -29.35
C VAL A 710 2.63 -36.88 -30.52
N PRO A 711 1.84 -36.72 -31.59
CA PRO A 711 2.00 -37.50 -32.82
C PRO A 711 3.36 -37.22 -33.47
N ALA A 712 4.08 -38.28 -33.86
CA ALA A 712 5.37 -38.14 -34.54
C ALA A 712 5.24 -37.25 -35.80
N GLY A 713 5.99 -36.14 -35.84
CA GLY A 713 6.05 -35.24 -37.01
C GLY A 713 5.39 -33.87 -36.84
N SER A 714 4.67 -33.59 -35.75
CA SER A 714 4.30 -32.21 -35.43
C SER A 714 5.54 -31.51 -34.85
N GLY A 715 5.98 -30.40 -35.44
CA GLY A 715 7.10 -29.57 -34.93
C GLY A 715 6.81 -28.87 -33.59
N HIS A 716 6.10 -29.54 -32.68
CA HIS A 716 5.68 -29.05 -31.37
C HIS A 716 6.86 -29.09 -30.40
N LYS A 717 7.14 -27.95 -29.76
CA LYS A 717 8.19 -27.82 -28.73
C LYS A 717 7.57 -28.07 -27.37
N SER A 718 8.12 -29.01 -26.60
CA SER A 718 7.59 -29.41 -25.30
C SER A 718 8.03 -28.52 -24.13
N ASP A 719 8.53 -27.31 -24.43
CA ASP A 719 9.20 -26.41 -23.48
C ASP A 719 8.30 -26.09 -22.27
N LEU A 720 7.02 -25.79 -22.53
CA LEU A 720 6.01 -25.47 -21.51
C LEU A 720 5.55 -26.66 -20.66
N PHE A 721 5.92 -27.88 -21.04
CA PHE A 721 5.46 -29.12 -20.39
C PHE A 721 6.62 -29.89 -19.73
N GLN A 722 7.80 -29.29 -19.62
CA GLN A 722 8.95 -29.86 -18.94
C GLN A 722 8.74 -29.91 -17.42
N ARG A 723 9.04 -31.04 -16.78
CA ARG A 723 8.94 -31.18 -15.32
C ARG A 723 10.12 -30.51 -14.61
N PRO A 724 9.91 -29.91 -13.42
CA PRO A 724 11.00 -29.51 -12.56
C PRO A 724 11.78 -30.74 -12.09
N VAL A 725 13.10 -30.60 -11.94
CA VAL A 725 13.96 -31.67 -11.42
C VAL A 725 13.76 -31.74 -9.90
N GLN A 726 13.11 -32.80 -9.42
CA GLN A 726 12.81 -32.99 -7.99
C GLN A 726 13.38 -34.30 -7.43
N TRP A 727 13.33 -35.38 -8.21
CA TRP A 727 13.67 -36.73 -7.76
C TRP A 727 14.90 -37.24 -8.50
N VAL A 728 15.97 -37.53 -7.75
CA VAL A 728 17.26 -37.97 -8.30
C VAL A 728 17.70 -39.26 -7.62
N LEU A 729 18.08 -40.27 -8.41
CA LEU A 729 18.66 -41.52 -7.91
C LEU A 729 20.18 -41.50 -8.04
N THR A 730 20.88 -42.01 -7.02
CA THR A 730 22.31 -42.29 -7.06
C THR A 730 22.59 -43.75 -6.77
N SER A 731 23.52 -44.36 -7.50
CA SER A 731 24.03 -45.70 -7.20
C SER A 731 25.29 -45.63 -6.33
N ASN A 732 25.30 -46.28 -5.16
CA ASN A 732 26.51 -46.42 -4.36
C ASN A 732 27.30 -47.66 -4.83
N LEU A 733 28.20 -47.49 -5.78
CA LEU A 733 29.19 -48.51 -6.14
C LEU A 733 30.48 -48.17 -5.40
N SER A 734 30.92 -49.07 -4.52
CA SER A 734 32.10 -48.96 -3.65
C SER A 734 33.45 -48.95 -4.39
N SER A 735 33.45 -48.64 -5.70
CA SER A 735 34.64 -48.48 -6.54
C SER A 735 34.57 -47.11 -7.21
N THR A 736 35.66 -46.37 -7.16
CA THR A 736 35.87 -45.00 -7.66
C THR A 736 35.68 -44.78 -9.16
N GLU A 737 35.01 -45.69 -9.86
CA GLU A 737 34.71 -45.59 -11.28
C GLU A 737 33.19 -45.65 -11.48
N SER A 738 32.60 -44.49 -11.78
CA SER A 738 31.22 -44.24 -12.23
C SER A 738 30.12 -44.14 -11.14
N CYS A 739 30.06 -43.02 -10.39
CA CYS A 739 28.82 -42.59 -9.73
C CYS A 739 27.84 -42.10 -10.81
N CYS A 740 26.63 -42.64 -10.84
CA CYS A 740 25.63 -42.38 -11.87
C CYS A 740 24.42 -41.65 -11.26
N LEU A 741 24.02 -40.52 -11.85
CA LEU A 741 22.82 -39.76 -11.47
C LEU A 741 21.68 -40.03 -12.43
N VAL A 742 20.50 -40.38 -11.91
CA VAL A 742 19.30 -40.60 -12.75
C VAL A 742 18.14 -39.74 -12.24
N ILE A 743 17.66 -38.82 -13.06
CA ILE A 743 16.47 -37.99 -12.81
C ILE A 743 15.23 -38.79 -13.21
N ILE A 744 14.29 -38.94 -12.28
CA ILE A 744 13.07 -39.73 -12.45
C ILE A 744 11.82 -38.87 -12.24
N SER A 745 10.68 -39.35 -12.76
CA SER A 745 9.38 -38.73 -12.54
C SER A 745 8.85 -38.95 -11.11
N PRO A 746 7.92 -38.10 -10.60
CA PRO A 746 7.22 -38.36 -9.35
C PRO A 746 6.48 -39.71 -9.33
N PHE A 747 5.93 -40.12 -10.47
CA PHE A 747 5.28 -41.42 -10.64
C PHE A 747 6.27 -42.58 -10.45
N GLU A 748 7.43 -42.54 -11.12
CA GLU A 748 8.46 -43.56 -10.97
C GLU A 748 9.05 -43.59 -9.56
N ALA A 749 9.20 -42.43 -8.90
CA ALA A 749 9.65 -42.35 -7.52
C ALA A 749 8.67 -43.07 -6.57
N GLN A 750 7.36 -42.85 -6.74
CA GLN A 750 6.33 -43.50 -5.94
C GLN A 750 6.29 -45.02 -6.15
N GLU A 751 6.31 -45.48 -7.40
CA GLU A 751 6.20 -46.90 -7.73
C GLU A 751 7.46 -47.70 -7.39
N LEU A 752 8.64 -47.08 -7.45
CA LEU A 752 9.92 -47.72 -7.14
C LEU A 752 10.31 -47.61 -5.67
N LEU A 753 9.55 -46.86 -4.85
CA LEU A 753 9.90 -46.55 -3.46
C LEU A 753 10.25 -47.81 -2.66
N TYR A 754 9.41 -48.84 -2.70
CA TYR A 754 9.64 -50.10 -1.99
C TYR A 754 10.90 -50.83 -2.47
N LEU A 755 11.17 -50.83 -3.78
CA LEU A 755 12.37 -51.44 -4.35
C LEU A 755 13.63 -50.67 -3.98
N ILE A 756 13.54 -49.34 -3.91
CA ILE A 756 14.65 -48.45 -3.53
C ILE A 756 15.02 -48.69 -2.07
N MET A 757 14.02 -48.82 -1.18
CA MET A 757 14.24 -49.11 0.25
C MET A 757 15.05 -50.38 0.52
N GLU A 758 14.95 -51.38 -0.36
CA GLU A 758 15.66 -52.67 -0.27
C GLU A 758 16.98 -52.71 -1.06
N SER A 759 17.34 -51.62 -1.74
CA SER A 759 18.49 -51.57 -2.67
C SER A 759 19.68 -50.76 -2.14
N ASN A 760 20.79 -50.81 -2.89
CA ASN A 760 21.96 -49.95 -2.67
C ASN A 760 21.86 -48.59 -3.38
N ILE A 761 20.69 -48.26 -3.93
CA ILE A 761 20.40 -46.97 -4.53
C ILE A 761 19.90 -46.01 -3.45
N THR A 762 20.16 -44.72 -3.62
CA THR A 762 19.61 -43.66 -2.79
C THR A 762 18.75 -42.74 -3.65
N LEU A 763 17.51 -42.53 -3.23
CA LEU A 763 16.63 -41.50 -3.78
C LEU A 763 16.83 -40.20 -3.01
N HIS A 764 17.08 -39.12 -3.72
CA HIS A 764 17.30 -37.78 -3.20
C HIS A 764 16.15 -36.86 -3.59
N LEU A 765 15.66 -36.07 -2.63
CA LEU A 765 14.87 -34.88 -2.91
C LEU A 765 15.81 -33.72 -3.23
N TYR A 766 15.64 -33.13 -4.40
CA TYR A 766 16.50 -32.07 -4.93
C TYR A 766 15.66 -30.87 -5.39
N ALA A 767 16.22 -29.67 -5.24
CA ALA A 767 15.72 -28.46 -5.89
C ALA A 767 16.92 -27.55 -6.26
N PRO A 768 16.90 -26.92 -7.45
CA PRO A 768 17.90 -25.92 -7.81
C PRO A 768 17.75 -24.68 -6.92
N ARG A 769 18.81 -23.88 -6.76
CA ARG A 769 18.75 -22.63 -5.96
C ARG A 769 18.25 -21.44 -6.80
N PRO A 770 16.99 -20.96 -6.62
CA PRO A 770 16.46 -19.87 -7.43
C PRO A 770 16.80 -18.49 -6.86
N ASN A 771 17.06 -18.37 -5.55
CA ASN A 771 17.43 -17.12 -4.87
C ASN A 771 18.49 -17.37 -3.78
N LEU A 772 19.08 -16.30 -3.24
CA LEU A 772 20.12 -16.39 -2.21
C LEU A 772 19.59 -16.77 -0.82
N GLU A 773 18.31 -16.54 -0.53
CA GLU A 773 17.67 -16.85 0.76
C GLU A 773 17.50 -18.36 0.98
N PHE A 774 17.37 -19.15 -0.09
CA PHE A 774 17.28 -20.61 0.02
C PHE A 774 18.63 -21.23 0.43
N GLN A 775 18.54 -22.16 1.39
CA GLN A 775 19.67 -22.96 1.86
C GLN A 775 20.27 -23.78 0.73
N ARG A 776 21.59 -24.00 0.79
CA ARG A 776 22.34 -24.76 -0.23
C ARG A 776 21.93 -26.24 -0.22
N LEU A 777 21.38 -26.73 -1.33
CA LEU A 777 21.01 -28.14 -1.52
C LEU A 777 22.02 -28.94 -2.35
N ASN A 778 23.20 -28.37 -2.62
CA ASN A 778 24.26 -28.96 -3.44
C ASN A 778 24.77 -30.32 -2.93
N HIS A 779 24.55 -30.65 -1.65
CA HIS A 779 24.95 -31.93 -1.05
C HIS A 779 23.89 -33.04 -1.19
N MET A 780 22.73 -32.77 -1.80
CA MET A 780 21.61 -33.72 -1.96
C MET A 780 21.22 -34.45 -0.65
N SER A 781 21.35 -33.75 0.48
CA SER A 781 21.17 -34.29 1.84
C SER A 781 19.85 -33.89 2.49
N LEU A 782 19.01 -33.10 1.81
CA LEU A 782 17.74 -32.60 2.36
C LEU A 782 16.83 -33.75 2.82
N TYR A 783 16.65 -34.74 1.96
CA TYR A 783 15.88 -35.93 2.27
C TYR A 783 16.35 -37.09 1.39
N THR A 784 16.70 -38.21 2.01
CA THR A 784 17.18 -39.42 1.32
C THR A 784 16.38 -40.65 1.70
N VAL A 785 16.10 -41.50 0.72
CA VAL A 785 15.43 -42.79 0.92
C VAL A 785 16.28 -43.92 0.32
N PRO A 786 16.63 -44.95 1.09
CA PRO A 786 16.49 -45.05 2.55
C PRO A 786 17.40 -44.06 3.29
N PRO A 787 17.14 -43.74 4.57
CA PRO A 787 17.99 -42.83 5.34
C PRO A 787 19.44 -43.35 5.40
N ARG A 788 20.40 -42.58 4.88
CA ARG A 788 21.84 -42.93 4.92
C ARG A 788 22.54 -42.11 6.00
N ALA A 789 23.42 -42.74 6.77
CA ALA A 789 24.15 -42.11 7.89
C ALA A 789 25.47 -41.44 7.47
N GLU A 790 25.96 -41.70 6.24
CA GLU A 790 27.18 -41.10 5.69
C GLU A 790 26.83 -40.12 4.56
N ASP A 791 27.55 -38.99 4.50
CA ASP A 791 27.52 -38.07 3.37
C ASP A 791 28.02 -38.80 2.11
N VAL A 792 27.10 -39.22 1.25
CA VAL A 792 27.43 -39.78 -0.07
C VAL A 792 28.22 -38.70 -0.82
N LYS A 793 29.52 -38.93 -1.03
CA LYS A 793 30.39 -37.99 -1.76
C LYS A 793 30.13 -38.11 -3.26
N ILE A 794 29.11 -37.40 -3.72
CA ILE A 794 28.78 -37.30 -5.14
C ILE A 794 29.86 -36.43 -5.80
N PRO A 795 30.48 -36.90 -6.90
CA PRO A 795 31.49 -36.12 -7.60
C PRO A 795 30.99 -34.71 -7.95
N GLU A 796 31.75 -33.69 -7.57
CA GLU A 796 31.37 -32.28 -7.73
C GLU A 796 31.05 -31.88 -9.19
N HIS A 797 31.61 -32.56 -10.20
CA HIS A 797 31.29 -32.27 -11.60
C HIS A 797 29.86 -32.69 -11.98
N LEU A 798 29.32 -33.74 -11.37
CA LEU A 798 27.95 -34.19 -11.58
C LEU A 798 26.94 -33.23 -10.97
N ILE A 799 27.26 -32.65 -9.81
CA ILE A 799 26.44 -31.62 -9.17
C ILE A 799 26.37 -30.36 -10.05
N VAL A 800 27.49 -29.96 -10.66
CA VAL A 800 27.52 -28.83 -11.60
C VAL A 800 26.59 -29.06 -12.78
N TYR A 801 26.66 -30.23 -13.44
CA TYR A 801 25.78 -30.53 -14.57
C TYR A 801 24.31 -30.65 -14.16
N LEU A 802 24.03 -31.21 -12.98
CA LEU A 802 22.67 -31.28 -12.42
C LEU A 802 22.10 -29.87 -12.20
N ASN A 803 22.90 -28.97 -11.61
CA ASN A 803 22.52 -27.59 -11.35
C ASN A 803 22.26 -26.81 -12.65
N LEU A 804 23.11 -27.00 -13.67
CA LEU A 804 22.91 -26.41 -15.00
C LEU A 804 21.63 -26.94 -15.67
N PHE A 805 21.38 -28.26 -15.61
CA PHE A 805 20.20 -28.88 -16.20
C PHE A 805 18.89 -28.48 -15.48
N ALA A 806 18.95 -28.33 -14.16
CA ALA A 806 17.82 -27.93 -13.32
C ALA A 806 17.52 -26.42 -13.38
N GLY A 807 18.44 -25.60 -13.89
CA GLY A 807 18.24 -24.16 -14.05
C GLY A 807 18.56 -23.34 -12.80
N GLN A 808 19.58 -23.74 -12.03
CA GLN A 808 20.04 -22.99 -10.86
C GLN A 808 20.59 -21.61 -11.28
N LEU A 809 20.22 -20.56 -10.54
CA LEU A 809 20.57 -19.17 -10.89
C LEU A 809 21.74 -18.60 -10.07
N TYR A 810 21.88 -19.05 -8.82
CA TYR A 810 22.88 -18.55 -7.88
C TYR A 810 23.92 -19.61 -7.52
N LEU A 811 25.17 -19.16 -7.42
CA LEU A 811 26.32 -19.99 -7.12
C LEU A 811 26.72 -19.83 -5.64
N SER A 812 27.41 -20.84 -5.09
CA SER A 812 27.73 -20.90 -3.66
C SER A 812 29.13 -20.39 -3.31
N SER A 813 30.05 -20.34 -4.29
CA SER A 813 31.42 -19.87 -4.09
C SER A 813 32.09 -19.47 -5.40
N PHE A 814 33.13 -18.65 -5.32
CA PHE A 814 33.98 -18.32 -6.47
C PHE A 814 34.62 -19.58 -7.09
N LYS A 815 34.96 -20.58 -6.27
CA LYS A 815 35.47 -21.88 -6.73
C LYS A 815 34.47 -22.63 -7.62
N GLU A 816 33.16 -22.54 -7.30
CA GLU A 816 32.10 -23.12 -8.13
C GLU A 816 31.96 -22.38 -9.46
N TYR A 817 32.07 -21.04 -9.45
CA TYR A 817 32.10 -20.22 -10.66
C TYR A 817 33.26 -20.59 -11.60
N VAL A 818 34.49 -20.63 -11.10
CA VAL A 818 35.68 -21.02 -11.89
C VAL A 818 35.48 -22.40 -12.53
N ARG A 819 34.88 -23.33 -11.77
CA ARG A 819 34.64 -24.70 -12.22
C ARG A 819 33.54 -24.81 -13.29
N ILE A 820 32.49 -23.99 -13.20
CA ILE A 820 31.48 -23.89 -14.25
C ILE A 820 32.10 -23.33 -15.52
N CYS A 821 32.89 -22.27 -15.41
CA CYS A 821 33.58 -21.68 -16.56
C CYS A 821 34.58 -22.65 -17.19
N ASP A 822 35.39 -23.36 -16.40
CA ASP A 822 36.29 -24.41 -16.90
C ASP A 822 35.53 -25.56 -17.60
N ASN A 823 34.34 -25.95 -17.11
CA ASN A 823 33.53 -27.02 -17.72
C ASN A 823 32.81 -26.57 -19.01
N LEU A 824 32.55 -25.27 -19.16
CA LEU A 824 31.89 -24.68 -20.33
C LEU A 824 32.90 -24.04 -21.31
N ASP A 825 34.19 -24.16 -21.04
CA ASP A 825 35.31 -23.46 -21.71
C ASP A 825 35.09 -21.95 -21.86
N LEU A 826 34.65 -21.30 -20.77
CA LEU A 826 34.47 -19.85 -20.70
C LEU A 826 35.65 -19.19 -19.97
N ALA A 827 36.02 -18.00 -20.45
CA ALA A 827 37.00 -17.17 -19.75
C ALA A 827 36.42 -16.64 -18.42
N TRP A 828 37.10 -16.93 -17.31
CA TRP A 828 36.74 -16.45 -15.97
C TRP A 828 37.75 -15.46 -15.38
N SER A 829 38.84 -15.20 -16.09
CA SER A 829 39.86 -14.21 -15.76
C SER A 829 40.28 -13.43 -17.01
N HIS A 830 40.83 -12.23 -16.84
CA HIS A 830 41.36 -11.46 -17.96
C HIS A 830 42.51 -12.24 -18.63
N SER A 831 42.30 -12.66 -19.88
CA SER A 831 43.30 -13.40 -20.65
C SER A 831 44.42 -12.47 -21.15
N ASP A 832 45.65 -12.98 -21.19
CA ASP A 832 46.75 -12.33 -21.91
C ASP A 832 46.42 -12.23 -23.42
N GLU A 833 47.00 -11.26 -24.13
CA GLU A 833 46.76 -10.95 -25.56
C GLU A 833 47.03 -12.13 -26.54
N SER A 834 47.47 -13.29 -26.04
CA SER A 834 47.75 -14.50 -26.82
C SER A 834 46.55 -15.45 -27.01
N VAL A 835 45.44 -15.26 -26.30
CA VAL A 835 44.26 -16.15 -26.37
C VAL A 835 43.14 -15.53 -27.21
N THR A 836 42.70 -16.24 -28.25
CA THR A 836 41.56 -15.80 -29.09
C THR A 836 40.25 -16.25 -28.45
N LEU A 837 39.44 -15.28 -27.97
CA LEU A 837 38.11 -15.52 -27.40
C LEU A 837 37.01 -15.24 -28.43
N GLU A 838 35.92 -16.01 -28.39
CA GLU A 838 34.70 -15.70 -29.14
C GLU A 838 33.96 -14.50 -28.49
N PRO A 839 33.05 -13.80 -29.21
CA PRO A 839 32.32 -12.64 -28.68
C PRO A 839 31.48 -12.93 -27.44
N ASP A 840 31.20 -14.20 -27.16
CA ASP A 840 30.49 -14.67 -25.98
C ASP A 840 31.42 -15.23 -24.88
N GLY A 841 32.74 -15.03 -25.00
CA GLY A 841 33.73 -15.44 -24.01
C GLY A 841 34.12 -16.93 -24.06
N PHE A 842 33.67 -17.69 -25.06
CA PHE A 842 34.07 -19.08 -25.28
C PHE A 842 35.51 -19.20 -25.81
N ILE A 843 36.22 -20.24 -25.37
CA ILE A 843 37.61 -20.55 -25.73
C ILE A 843 37.61 -21.70 -26.78
N PRO A 844 37.92 -21.45 -28.06
CA PRO A 844 37.91 -22.49 -29.10
C PRO A 844 39.02 -23.55 -28.96
N GLN A 845 38.78 -24.73 -29.53
CA GLN A 845 39.79 -25.79 -29.62
C GLN A 845 40.96 -25.38 -30.53
N GLY A 846 42.14 -25.18 -29.95
CA GLY A 846 43.36 -24.85 -30.70
C GLY A 846 44.34 -23.91 -29.98
N SER A 847 43.89 -23.18 -28.96
CA SER A 847 44.70 -22.26 -28.15
C SER A 847 45.62 -23.02 -27.19
N ARG A 848 46.85 -23.37 -27.63
CA ARG A 848 47.82 -24.18 -26.85
C ARG A 848 48.90 -23.38 -26.11
N GLU A 849 48.87 -22.05 -26.14
CA GLU A 849 49.86 -21.21 -25.44
C GLU A 849 49.14 -20.13 -24.60
N GLY A 850 49.17 -20.30 -23.27
CA GLY A 850 48.56 -19.37 -22.30
C GLY A 850 48.13 -20.06 -20.99
N SER A 851 47.77 -19.26 -19.98
CA SER A 851 47.26 -19.74 -18.67
C SER A 851 45.81 -20.26 -18.73
N THR A 852 45.08 -19.93 -19.81
CA THR A 852 43.69 -20.29 -20.08
C THR A 852 43.62 -21.13 -21.36
N ILE A 853 43.40 -22.43 -21.19
CA ILE A 853 43.33 -23.43 -22.28
C ILE A 853 41.91 -24.03 -22.24
N ASN A 854 41.35 -24.36 -23.39
CA ASN A 854 40.13 -25.17 -23.48
C ASN A 854 40.38 -26.53 -22.79
N LYS A 855 39.65 -26.81 -21.70
CA LYS A 855 39.82 -27.99 -20.85
C LYS A 855 38.77 -29.06 -21.13
N SER A 856 37.72 -28.75 -21.89
CA SER A 856 36.60 -29.64 -22.17
C SER A 856 36.65 -30.25 -23.58
N THR A 857 35.65 -31.06 -23.93
CA THR A 857 35.49 -31.66 -25.27
C THR A 857 34.61 -30.83 -26.21
N LEU A 858 34.14 -29.65 -25.78
CA LEU A 858 33.19 -28.83 -26.53
C LEU A 858 33.84 -28.23 -27.78
N THR A 859 33.18 -28.34 -28.94
CA THR A 859 33.64 -27.72 -30.19
C THR A 859 32.99 -26.36 -30.48
N ASN A 860 31.86 -26.05 -29.83
CA ASN A 860 31.09 -24.82 -30.00
C ASN A 860 30.59 -24.28 -28.65
N SER A 861 30.30 -22.98 -28.57
CA SER A 861 29.79 -22.34 -27.35
C SER A 861 28.41 -22.86 -26.90
N PRO A 862 28.26 -23.27 -25.63
CA PRO A 862 26.98 -23.71 -25.06
C PRO A 862 26.10 -22.54 -24.56
N ILE A 863 26.56 -21.28 -24.60
CA ILE A 863 25.88 -20.15 -23.95
C ILE A 863 24.47 -19.94 -24.48
N LYS A 864 24.28 -19.99 -25.80
CA LYS A 864 22.96 -19.76 -26.41
C LYS A 864 21.95 -20.83 -26.00
N PHE A 865 22.40 -22.09 -25.89
CA PHE A 865 21.60 -23.20 -25.39
C PHE A 865 21.20 -22.97 -23.93
N LEU A 866 22.16 -22.62 -23.06
CA LEU A 866 21.92 -22.40 -21.63
C LEU A 866 21.01 -21.20 -21.39
N LYS A 867 21.12 -20.11 -22.18
CA LYS A 867 20.19 -18.97 -22.12
C LYS A 867 18.75 -19.39 -22.37
N VAL A 868 18.50 -20.17 -23.44
CA VAL A 868 17.14 -20.64 -23.75
C VAL A 868 16.63 -21.60 -22.67
N LEU A 869 17.48 -22.53 -22.20
CA LEU A 869 17.11 -23.48 -21.15
C LEU A 869 16.75 -22.76 -19.84
N MET A 870 17.57 -21.82 -19.39
CA MET A 870 17.37 -21.15 -18.10
C MET A 870 16.26 -20.11 -18.17
N THR A 871 16.25 -19.25 -19.18
CA THR A 871 15.24 -18.17 -19.29
C THR A 871 13.89 -18.71 -19.74
N ASN A 872 13.82 -19.45 -20.85
CA ASN A 872 12.54 -19.78 -21.48
C ASN A 872 11.92 -21.05 -20.89
N ILE A 873 12.73 -22.06 -20.56
CA ILE A 873 12.23 -23.39 -20.16
C ILE A 873 12.12 -23.51 -18.63
N ARG A 874 13.13 -23.06 -17.88
CA ARG A 874 13.17 -23.22 -16.41
C ARG A 874 12.55 -22.06 -15.64
N GLN A 875 12.59 -20.85 -16.19
CA GLN A 875 12.10 -19.61 -15.55
C GLN A 875 10.94 -18.96 -16.31
N ASN A 876 10.26 -19.67 -17.22
CA ASN A 876 9.05 -19.18 -17.91
C ASN A 876 9.16 -17.77 -18.53
N CYS A 877 10.30 -17.44 -19.14
CA CYS A 877 10.63 -16.14 -19.73
C CYS A 877 10.89 -14.98 -18.75
N GLU A 878 11.22 -15.26 -17.49
CA GLU A 878 11.67 -14.25 -16.53
C GLU A 878 13.11 -13.77 -16.78
N THR A 879 13.40 -12.52 -16.43
CA THR A 879 14.74 -11.92 -16.61
C THR A 879 15.72 -12.45 -15.57
N ILE A 880 16.77 -13.14 -16.01
CA ILE A 880 17.82 -13.69 -15.12
C ILE A 880 19.08 -12.83 -15.04
N GLU A 881 19.13 -11.68 -15.71
CA GLU A 881 20.35 -10.88 -15.94
C GLU A 881 21.11 -10.47 -14.66
N LYS A 882 20.39 -10.25 -13.55
CA LYS A 882 20.96 -9.85 -12.26
C LYS A 882 21.53 -11.02 -11.43
N THR A 883 21.37 -12.27 -11.88
CA THR A 883 21.81 -13.48 -11.17
C THR A 883 23.26 -13.86 -11.53
N ASN A 884 23.91 -14.75 -10.75
CA ASN A 884 25.27 -15.21 -11.10
C ASN A 884 25.29 -15.88 -12.48
N MET A 885 24.33 -16.78 -12.76
CA MET A 885 24.24 -17.44 -14.08
C MET A 885 23.85 -16.45 -15.18
N GLY A 886 23.00 -15.45 -14.90
CA GLY A 886 22.67 -14.40 -15.87
C GLY A 886 23.91 -13.60 -16.30
N LYS A 887 24.74 -13.21 -15.33
CA LYS A 887 26.03 -12.55 -15.57
C LYS A 887 26.99 -13.43 -16.36
N ILE A 888 27.14 -14.72 -15.99
CA ILE A 888 28.00 -15.68 -16.71
C ILE A 888 27.56 -15.83 -18.17
N LEU A 889 26.26 -16.00 -18.41
CA LEU A 889 25.69 -16.10 -19.76
C LEU A 889 25.75 -14.75 -20.51
N GLY A 890 25.79 -13.64 -19.79
CA GLY A 890 26.04 -12.29 -20.30
C GLY A 890 27.52 -11.97 -20.55
N CYS A 891 28.42 -12.94 -20.36
CA CYS A 891 29.87 -12.79 -20.55
C CYS A 891 30.51 -11.79 -19.56
N VAL A 892 29.87 -11.59 -18.40
CA VAL A 892 30.39 -10.76 -17.32
C VAL A 892 31.26 -11.62 -16.42
N ILE A 893 32.53 -11.25 -16.26
CA ILE A 893 33.46 -11.90 -15.34
C ILE A 893 33.06 -11.53 -13.91
N LEU A 894 32.86 -12.55 -13.07
CA LEU A 894 32.57 -12.37 -11.64
C LEU A 894 33.87 -12.26 -10.85
N GLU A 895 33.90 -11.36 -9.85
CA GLU A 895 35.02 -11.21 -8.92
C GLU A 895 34.80 -12.04 -7.65
N GLU A 896 35.88 -12.44 -6.97
CA GLU A 896 35.81 -13.25 -5.73
C GLU A 896 35.03 -12.53 -4.60
N ASP A 897 35.11 -11.19 -4.56
CA ASP A 897 34.39 -10.36 -3.58
C ASP A 897 32.87 -10.41 -3.75
N GLU A 898 32.34 -10.78 -4.93
CA GLU A 898 30.91 -10.97 -5.14
C GLU A 898 30.35 -12.18 -4.37
N PHE A 899 31.22 -13.12 -3.98
CA PHE A 899 30.85 -14.36 -3.27
C PHE A 899 31.04 -14.27 -1.75
N ASN A 900 31.73 -13.23 -1.26
CA ASN A 900 32.08 -13.05 0.15
C ASN A 900 31.06 -12.20 0.94
N LYS A 901 30.01 -11.67 0.29
CA LYS A 901 29.01 -10.77 0.90
C LYS A 901 27.89 -11.49 1.70
N GLY A 902 28.12 -12.70 2.19
CA GLY A 902 27.06 -13.50 2.84
C GLY A 902 27.57 -14.57 3.81
N ALA A 903 28.58 -14.26 4.62
CA ALA A 903 28.94 -15.05 5.80
C ALA A 903 28.43 -14.38 7.08
#